data_AF-B4K5L7-F1
#
_entry.id   AF-B4K5L7-F1
#
_cell.length_a   1.000
_cell.length_b   1.000
_cell.length_c   1.000
_cell.angle_alpha   90.00
_cell.angle_beta   90.00
_cell.angle_gamma   90.00
#
_symmetry.space_group_name_H-M   'P 1'
#
loop_
_entity.id
_entity.type
_entity.pdbx_description
1 polymer ?
#
loop_
_entity_poly.entity_id
_entity_poly.type
_entity_poly.pdbx_seq_one_letter_code
_entity_poly.pdbx_strand_id
1 'polypeptide(L)'
;METSSRETQKNPIEALSKDELISKYKGLLGIAKKAKQAKDELVEENRQLKDALAKAAAKQSSLPAMQEMLQDFTDKNLILTEQLSSLHRKTKEDADRLQQYEIENESLKRQLGRLSDENDGLLADIERMEQAMQQVNALGAEQRKNLELLELDIVKMKEAEAQNVKLRQQIESATEEANQRATELEELKQKYDSVKQINSEQRKKFNSLKDRFIDVHRKLKNLKECKCVLLETQHEYAASVSKWQQEIVKASQLLCAKMNSLQQENTQLKERLQAAQPINQVSGNNKRLLQKVYELERLSKIIKEQQQPQKQHKQQQNQLPQNTLDIDRVLSKLSRVEQLTSIIKGQQFSQQSVQPVSTFNSVYFTEKLNQMQRLSQVLQEERSQKDCAMNAMKQQHERENAELETNYVELRQQNEDLQTRYQLKENEHTELLAEMRELNEALKARGDVISRMQEQHDKCRKELQTLTENLTEKSKQLEQLQSRIDEMEQHEHMNGDAQSDVLSTSTISRAEELNRLRELDDGYEDKYNKLRSLAMKLKKKLQEQTQQIQSMEQAGAAKLEAEVEAIKSAQVQLQQDLNAARAENQKLKSKDKSKSSNVLNLEIEAAEKSLSEVSAKLLAKSTDLEALRETLVSKENTITQLRQEISILEQAQDGEAAHCKQLKQEIDRMQAQLKDAVHGRQEALFGKKELEQSLEQQKLQVDEVRLQLAESTQQYESKLKHSQELLNNSVQQLEAQQDALSQLEAALHQAERANEQLRTEYSEYKLKAQAVLRKQQNRDSDKEQYLEAELAAMRANEEKLRESRDASTLRINQLESQLEDLQRDNTHLLERSQELLAVIDELKSQNEALTQENQRQLQLQQQQLVQHRLQIEQMDDVHQMRVAQLQQQVEQLEKAITTNPTAAPAPVPAIASLESTSPEQSKIDFLLDHDTSGETLAQLAAQRKISTASRRSHDFMPLDELLNTSLNAINSDQVTTISNFGRSVSMQDDDLELGGVGETQAALAATKERLSIQESRVRHLTTLLAENEQDLAKLTQMNDMLKEELRRQERSEEREQHMHNSEYLKNVFLKFITLSNSDERQRLVPVLNTILRLSRSEVEMLNCVAKGQKDGSNRSWTGFLSAWSGGGNSASTNNNN
;
A
#
# COMPACT_ATOMS: atom_id res chain seq x y z
N MET A 1 -173.22 44.42 30.55
CA MET A 1 -173.72 43.16 29.95
C MET A 1 -172.88 42.03 30.51
N GLU A 2 -173.43 40.91 30.96
CA GLU A 2 -174.85 40.57 31.16
C GLU A 2 -174.97 39.35 32.10
N THR A 3 -176.20 38.85 32.29
CA THR A 3 -176.61 37.52 32.82
C THR A 3 -175.48 36.55 33.24
N SER A 4 -175.47 35.98 34.44
CA SER A 4 -176.62 35.54 35.25
C SER A 4 -176.48 35.93 36.73
N SER A 5 -177.56 36.33 37.40
CA SER A 5 -178.69 35.50 37.88
C SER A 5 -178.27 34.47 38.92
N ARG A 6 -179.06 34.44 40.01
CA ARG A 6 -179.46 33.31 40.88
C ARG A 6 -178.60 32.03 40.84
N GLU A 7 -178.13 31.49 41.96
CA GLU A 7 -178.60 31.68 43.35
C GLU A 7 -177.47 31.98 44.34
N THR A 8 -177.50 33.19 44.90
CA THR A 8 -176.83 33.51 46.16
C THR A 8 -177.73 33.20 47.37
N GLN A 9 -177.23 32.31 48.23
CA GLN A 9 -177.30 32.42 49.69
C GLN A 9 -178.68 32.35 50.40
N LYS A 10 -178.93 31.19 51.01
CA LYS A 10 -179.33 31.13 52.43
C LYS A 10 -178.03 31.09 53.25
N ASN A 11 -177.66 31.99 54.18
CA ASN A 11 -178.40 32.97 55.01
C ASN A 11 -179.47 32.31 55.91
N PRO A 12 -179.61 32.68 57.22
CA PRO A 12 -179.07 33.85 57.93
C PRO A 12 -177.81 33.54 58.80
N ILE A 13 -176.88 34.45 59.10
CA ILE A 13 -176.93 35.77 59.78
C ILE A 13 -177.07 35.73 61.32
N GLU A 14 -177.61 34.66 61.92
CA GLU A 14 -178.04 34.66 63.34
C GLU A 14 -176.94 34.50 64.41
N ALA A 15 -175.76 35.09 64.18
CA ALA A 15 -174.72 35.30 65.20
C ALA A 15 -173.73 36.46 64.92
N LEU A 16 -173.82 37.17 63.78
CA LEU A 16 -172.79 38.16 63.38
C LEU A 16 -173.18 39.61 63.74
N SER A 17 -172.33 40.29 64.51
CA SER A 17 -172.55 41.67 64.94
C SER A 17 -171.52 42.67 64.40
N LYS A 18 -171.97 43.51 63.46
CA LYS A 18 -171.52 44.89 63.18
C LYS A 18 -170.10 45.14 62.63
N ASP A 19 -169.02 44.69 63.27
CA ASP A 19 -167.70 45.29 63.02
C ASP A 19 -166.98 44.78 61.76
N GLU A 20 -167.31 43.58 61.27
CA GLU A 20 -166.85 43.07 59.97
C GLU A 20 -167.24 43.99 58.79
N LEU A 21 -168.31 44.78 58.94
CA LEU A 21 -168.77 45.73 57.93
C LEU A 21 -167.78 46.90 57.74
N ILE A 22 -167.09 47.33 58.80
CA ILE A 22 -166.23 48.52 58.80
C ILE A 22 -164.95 48.28 57.99
N SER A 23 -164.42 47.05 58.03
CA SER A 23 -163.22 46.65 57.28
C SER A 23 -163.37 46.87 55.77
N LYS A 24 -164.51 46.45 55.19
CA LYS A 24 -164.76 46.56 53.74
C LYS A 24 -164.85 48.00 53.25
N TYR A 25 -165.42 48.92 54.02
CA TYR A 25 -165.52 50.33 53.62
C TYR A 25 -164.16 51.06 53.56
N LYS A 26 -163.19 50.70 54.40
CA LYS A 26 -161.83 51.26 54.31
C LYS A 26 -161.05 50.77 53.09
N GLY A 27 -161.28 49.53 52.64
CA GLY A 27 -160.63 48.97 51.44
C GLY A 27 -160.88 49.79 50.18
N LEU A 28 -162.13 50.20 49.95
CA LEU A 28 -162.53 51.01 48.80
C LEU A 28 -161.85 52.40 48.79
N LEU A 29 -161.67 53.02 49.96
CA LEU A 29 -160.99 54.32 50.08
C LEU A 29 -159.49 54.23 49.71
N GLY A 30 -158.85 53.09 49.95
CA GLY A 30 -157.44 52.86 49.60
C GLY A 30 -157.20 52.79 48.08
N ILE A 31 -158.16 52.26 47.32
CA ILE A 31 -158.07 52.13 45.85
C ILE A 31 -158.13 53.52 45.20
N ALA A 32 -159.06 54.38 45.64
CA ALA A 32 -159.24 55.72 45.11
C ALA A 32 -157.98 56.61 45.23
N LYS A 33 -157.19 56.45 46.31
CA LYS A 33 -155.92 57.19 46.48
C LYS A 33 -154.86 56.80 45.45
N LYS A 34 -154.68 55.51 45.16
CA LYS A 34 -153.64 55.03 44.24
C LYS A 34 -153.84 55.52 42.81
N ALA A 35 -155.10 55.61 42.35
CA ALA A 35 -155.43 56.06 41.00
C ALA A 35 -155.02 57.52 40.69
N LYS A 36 -154.95 58.40 41.71
CA LYS A 36 -154.46 59.77 41.50
C LYS A 36 -152.95 59.80 41.28
N GLN A 37 -152.20 59.09 42.12
CA GLN A 37 -150.73 59.21 42.18
C GLN A 37 -150.06 58.83 40.84
N ALA A 38 -150.48 57.73 40.22
CA ALA A 38 -149.94 57.27 38.93
C ALA A 38 -150.19 58.24 37.75
N LYS A 39 -151.15 59.17 37.87
CA LYS A 39 -151.36 60.21 36.85
C LYS A 39 -150.30 61.30 36.93
N ASP A 40 -149.97 61.73 38.14
CA ASP A 40 -149.07 62.87 38.37
C ASP A 40 -147.62 62.50 38.00
N GLU A 41 -147.23 61.22 38.16
CA GLU A 41 -145.91 60.68 37.81
C GLU A 41 -145.61 60.72 36.29
N LEU A 42 -146.57 60.33 35.43
CA LEU A 42 -146.39 60.27 33.96
C LEU A 42 -146.22 61.64 33.28
N VAL A 43 -146.55 62.74 33.95
CA VAL A 43 -146.41 64.10 33.39
C VAL A 43 -144.95 64.56 33.43
N GLU A 44 -144.20 64.20 34.48
CA GLU A 44 -142.86 64.72 34.73
C GLU A 44 -141.80 64.04 33.83
N GLU A 45 -141.95 62.74 33.55
CA GLU A 45 -141.08 62.02 32.60
C GLU A 45 -141.09 62.67 31.20
N ASN A 46 -142.26 63.13 30.75
CA ASN A 46 -142.45 63.74 29.43
C ASN A 46 -141.69 65.07 29.27
N ARG A 47 -141.36 65.74 30.39
CA ARG A 47 -140.56 66.97 30.41
C ARG A 47 -139.08 66.68 30.20
N GLN A 48 -138.54 65.67 30.88
CA GLN A 48 -137.10 65.38 30.93
C GLN A 48 -136.52 64.94 29.58
N LEU A 49 -137.30 64.22 28.77
CA LEU A 49 -136.85 63.71 27.46
C LEU A 49 -136.51 64.79 26.43
N LYS A 50 -137.06 66.01 26.56
CA LYS A 50 -136.84 67.09 25.58
C LYS A 50 -135.50 67.80 25.75
N ASP A 51 -135.08 68.07 26.98
CA ASP A 51 -133.82 68.78 27.27
C ASP A 51 -132.56 67.97 26.90
N ALA A 52 -132.66 66.63 26.90
CA ALA A 52 -131.57 65.75 26.51
C ALA A 52 -131.19 65.90 25.02
N LEU A 53 -132.17 66.10 24.15
CA LEU A 53 -132.01 66.02 22.70
C LEU A 53 -131.24 67.24 22.14
N ALA A 54 -131.47 68.43 22.69
CA ALA A 54 -130.82 69.66 22.26
C ALA A 54 -129.29 69.66 22.47
N LYS A 55 -128.79 69.00 23.53
CA LYS A 55 -127.36 68.97 23.87
C LYS A 55 -126.52 68.05 22.97
N ALA A 56 -127.14 67.17 22.18
CA ALA A 56 -126.43 66.28 21.27
C ALA A 56 -125.91 67.03 20.03
N ALA A 57 -126.76 67.85 19.39
CA ALA A 57 -126.46 68.49 18.11
C ALA A 57 -125.22 69.39 18.12
N ALA A 58 -125.00 70.14 19.20
CA ALA A 58 -123.88 71.07 19.33
C ALA A 58 -122.48 70.40 19.35
N LYS A 59 -122.39 69.09 19.58
CA LYS A 59 -121.12 68.34 19.54
C LYS A 59 -120.73 67.87 18.14
N GLN A 60 -121.61 68.00 17.15
CA GLN A 60 -121.40 67.41 15.82
C GLN A 60 -120.61 68.32 14.86
N SER A 61 -120.57 69.63 15.10
CA SER A 61 -119.95 70.62 14.20
C SER A 61 -118.44 70.81 14.39
N SER A 62 -117.87 70.48 15.54
CA SER A 62 -116.43 70.60 15.82
C SER A 62 -115.60 69.36 15.42
N LEU A 63 -116.28 68.29 14.98
CA LEU A 63 -115.65 67.03 14.60
C LEU A 63 -114.65 67.14 13.41
N PRO A 64 -114.97 67.84 12.29
CA PRO A 64 -114.18 67.70 11.05
C PRO A 64 -112.74 68.23 11.15
N ALA A 65 -112.53 69.42 11.73
CA ALA A 65 -111.19 69.99 11.85
C ALA A 65 -110.28 69.18 12.79
N MET A 66 -110.86 68.48 13.78
CA MET A 66 -110.13 67.54 14.63
C MET A 66 -109.78 66.26 13.86
N GLN A 67 -110.68 65.77 13.00
CA GLN A 67 -110.42 64.63 12.12
C GLN A 67 -109.33 64.93 11.09
N GLU A 68 -109.33 66.12 10.47
CA GLU A 68 -108.30 66.54 9.51
C GLU A 68 -106.92 66.65 10.16
N MET A 69 -106.81 67.31 11.32
CA MET A 69 -105.54 67.38 12.06
C MET A 69 -105.08 66.00 12.56
N LEU A 70 -106.00 65.12 12.98
CA LEU A 70 -105.67 63.75 13.34
C LEU A 70 -105.19 62.94 12.12
N GLN A 71 -105.78 63.13 10.93
CA GLN A 71 -105.32 62.50 9.70
C GLN A 71 -103.92 62.98 9.33
N ASP A 72 -103.70 64.30 9.35
CA ASP A 72 -102.42 64.94 9.02
C ASP A 72 -101.29 64.53 9.99
N PHE A 73 -101.60 64.28 11.27
CA PHE A 73 -100.67 63.61 12.21
C PHE A 73 -100.55 62.10 11.97
N THR A 74 -101.62 61.40 11.58
CA THR A 74 -101.59 59.96 11.27
C THR A 74 -100.70 59.69 10.06
N ASP A 75 -100.81 60.49 9.01
CA ASP A 75 -100.05 60.34 7.77
C ASP A 75 -98.56 60.69 7.99
N LYS A 76 -98.26 61.73 8.79
CA LYS A 76 -96.88 62.04 9.20
C LYS A 76 -96.30 60.95 10.10
N ASN A 77 -97.07 60.40 11.03
CA ASN A 77 -96.66 59.27 11.85
C ASN A 77 -96.47 58.00 11.01
N LEU A 78 -97.29 57.77 9.98
CA LEU A 78 -97.15 56.66 9.03
C LEU A 78 -95.86 56.80 8.23
N ILE A 79 -95.61 57.96 7.61
CA ILE A 79 -94.37 58.23 6.87
C ILE A 79 -93.13 58.09 7.78
N LEU A 80 -93.19 58.59 9.01
CA LEU A 80 -92.10 58.41 9.98
C LEU A 80 -91.93 56.93 10.40
N THR A 81 -93.03 56.16 10.50
CA THR A 81 -92.99 54.72 10.79
C THR A 81 -92.46 53.91 9.59
N GLU A 82 -92.77 54.30 8.36
CA GLU A 82 -92.20 53.74 7.14
C GLU A 82 -90.71 54.07 7.01
N GLN A 83 -90.31 55.31 7.30
CA GLN A 83 -88.90 55.71 7.33
C GLN A 83 -88.13 54.95 8.43
N LEU A 84 -88.66 54.90 9.66
CA LEU A 84 -88.07 54.12 10.75
C LEU A 84 -88.01 52.62 10.45
N SER A 85 -89.04 52.03 9.85
CA SER A 85 -89.01 50.61 9.47
C SER A 85 -88.05 50.35 8.31
N SER A 86 -87.92 51.25 7.33
CA SER A 86 -86.93 51.14 6.25
C SER A 86 -85.49 51.30 6.75
N LEU A 87 -85.25 52.20 7.71
CA LEU A 87 -83.97 52.34 8.40
C LEU A 87 -83.67 51.12 9.25
N HIS A 88 -84.62 50.62 10.04
CA HIS A 88 -84.47 49.40 10.83
C HIS A 88 -84.20 48.18 9.93
N ARG A 89 -84.85 48.09 8.76
CA ARG A 89 -84.60 47.05 7.76
C ARG A 89 -83.19 47.16 7.18
N LYS A 90 -82.70 48.36 6.87
CA LYS A 90 -81.30 48.58 6.44
C LYS A 90 -80.28 48.26 7.53
N THR A 91 -80.49 48.74 8.76
CA THR A 91 -79.65 48.41 9.92
C THR A 91 -79.61 46.89 10.14
N LYS A 92 -80.72 46.18 9.89
CA LYS A 92 -80.71 44.72 9.89
C LYS A 92 -79.94 44.14 8.68
N GLU A 93 -80.21 44.57 7.45
CA GLU A 93 -79.47 44.11 6.26
C GLU A 93 -77.94 44.31 6.41
N ASP A 94 -77.51 45.42 7.01
CA ASP A 94 -76.09 45.72 7.24
C ASP A 94 -75.52 44.98 8.46
N ALA A 95 -76.33 44.65 9.48
CA ALA A 95 -75.92 43.75 10.58
C ALA A 95 -75.81 42.29 10.10
N ASP A 96 -76.77 41.81 9.31
CA ASP A 96 -76.74 40.48 8.69
C ASP A 96 -75.51 40.35 7.76
N ARG A 97 -75.13 41.43 7.04
CA ARG A 97 -73.88 41.51 6.25
C ARG A 97 -72.62 41.52 7.12
N LEU A 98 -72.59 42.28 8.21
CA LEU A 98 -71.45 42.28 9.14
C LEU A 98 -71.23 40.89 9.73
N GLN A 99 -72.30 40.19 10.15
CA GLN A 99 -72.23 38.82 10.61
C GLN A 99 -71.69 37.86 9.53
N GLN A 100 -72.12 38.02 8.26
CA GLN A 100 -71.57 37.24 7.14
C GLN A 100 -70.06 37.50 6.95
N TYR A 101 -69.62 38.77 6.97
CA TYR A 101 -68.21 39.12 6.88
C TYR A 101 -67.39 38.67 8.10
N GLU A 102 -67.97 38.61 9.30
CA GLU A 102 -67.33 38.03 10.49
C GLU A 102 -67.11 36.53 10.32
N ILE A 103 -68.12 35.80 9.84
CA ILE A 103 -68.03 34.35 9.53
C ILE A 103 -66.99 34.08 8.44
N GLU A 104 -66.93 34.91 7.39
CA GLU A 104 -65.91 34.83 6.33
C GLU A 104 -64.51 35.16 6.86
N ASN A 105 -64.37 36.17 7.74
CA ASN A 105 -63.10 36.46 8.39
C ASN A 105 -62.66 35.32 9.32
N GLU A 106 -63.56 34.66 10.04
CA GLU A 106 -63.22 33.46 10.81
C GLU A 106 -62.82 32.28 9.92
N SER A 107 -63.52 32.05 8.81
CA SER A 107 -63.20 30.93 7.91
C SER A 107 -61.85 31.13 7.22
N LEU A 108 -61.55 32.35 6.77
CA LEU A 108 -60.25 32.74 6.23
C LEU A 108 -59.14 32.67 7.28
N LYS A 109 -59.37 33.10 8.53
CA LYS A 109 -58.40 32.92 9.63
C LYS A 109 -58.13 31.44 9.92
N ARG A 110 -59.16 30.60 9.93
CA ARG A 110 -59.00 29.13 10.08
C ARG A 110 -58.29 28.49 8.89
N GLN A 111 -58.42 29.05 7.68
CA GLN A 111 -57.70 28.59 6.49
C GLN A 111 -56.23 29.03 6.50
N LEU A 112 -55.94 30.28 6.87
CA LEU A 112 -54.57 30.77 7.07
C LEU A 112 -53.86 30.03 8.21
N GLY A 113 -54.57 29.68 9.28
CA GLY A 113 -54.06 28.80 10.35
C GLY A 113 -53.59 27.46 9.78
N ARG A 114 -54.48 26.71 9.11
CA ARG A 114 -54.11 25.42 8.49
C ARG A 114 -52.95 25.54 7.50
N LEU A 115 -52.93 26.59 6.67
CA LEU A 115 -51.82 26.83 5.74
C LEU A 115 -50.52 27.19 6.46
N SER A 116 -50.56 27.79 7.65
CA SER A 116 -49.38 27.96 8.50
C SER A 116 -48.95 26.61 9.07
N ASP A 117 -49.86 25.85 9.68
CA ASP A 117 -49.60 24.52 10.25
C ASP A 117 -49.01 23.55 9.19
N GLU A 118 -49.52 23.60 7.96
CA GLU A 118 -49.03 22.85 6.79
C GLU A 118 -47.64 23.31 6.34
N ASN A 119 -47.37 24.63 6.29
CA ASN A 119 -46.05 25.16 5.95
C ASN A 119 -45.00 24.85 7.03
N ASP A 120 -45.35 24.98 8.31
CA ASP A 120 -44.48 24.67 9.45
C ASP A 120 -44.18 23.15 9.49
N GLY A 121 -45.16 22.31 9.13
CA GLY A 121 -44.97 20.88 8.90
C GLY A 121 -44.02 20.57 7.75
N LEU A 122 -44.17 21.24 6.60
CA LEU A 122 -43.28 21.10 5.44
C LEU A 122 -41.85 21.58 5.73
N LEU A 123 -41.68 22.67 6.48
CA LEU A 123 -40.37 23.11 6.96
C LEU A 123 -39.73 22.05 7.86
N ALA A 124 -40.49 21.47 8.79
CA ALA A 124 -40.00 20.38 9.64
C ALA A 124 -39.72 19.07 8.87
N ASP A 125 -40.38 18.82 7.72
CA ASP A 125 -40.02 17.72 6.80
C ASP A 125 -38.72 18.04 6.03
N ILE A 126 -38.53 19.29 5.58
CA ILE A 126 -37.31 19.77 4.92
C ILE A 126 -36.11 19.67 5.87
N GLU A 127 -36.21 20.16 7.11
CA GLU A 127 -35.15 20.03 8.11
C GLU A 127 -34.77 18.57 8.38
N ARG A 128 -35.76 17.66 8.45
CA ARG A 128 -35.51 16.22 8.60
C ARG A 128 -34.84 15.61 7.36
N MET A 129 -35.20 16.06 6.16
CA MET A 129 -34.56 15.64 4.92
C MET A 129 -33.12 16.17 4.80
N GLU A 130 -32.85 17.40 5.23
CA GLU A 130 -31.50 17.97 5.30
C GLU A 130 -30.64 17.25 6.32
N GLN A 131 -31.16 16.94 7.52
CA GLN A 131 -30.45 16.13 8.51
C GLN A 131 -30.14 14.72 7.99
N ALA A 132 -31.08 14.07 7.28
CA ALA A 132 -30.83 12.78 6.63
C ALA A 132 -29.77 12.89 5.52
N MET A 133 -29.80 13.95 4.71
CA MET A 133 -28.79 14.21 3.68
C MET A 133 -27.41 14.48 4.30
N GLN A 134 -27.33 15.20 5.42
CA GLN A 134 -26.09 15.41 6.17
C GLN A 134 -25.52 14.08 6.72
N GLN A 135 -26.37 13.20 7.25
CA GLN A 135 -25.95 11.86 7.70
C GLN A 135 -25.44 11.00 6.52
N VAL A 136 -26.11 11.01 5.38
CA VAL A 136 -25.66 10.31 4.15
C VAL A 136 -24.33 10.90 3.64
N ASN A 137 -24.16 12.23 3.68
CA ASN A 137 -22.91 12.88 3.31
C ASN A 137 -21.76 12.58 4.28
N ALA A 138 -22.04 12.46 5.58
CA ALA A 138 -21.06 12.04 6.58
C ALA A 138 -20.62 10.58 6.38
N LEU A 139 -21.57 9.66 6.19
CA LEU A 139 -21.28 8.26 5.82
C LEU A 139 -20.52 8.17 4.49
N GLY A 140 -20.84 9.02 3.51
CA GLY A 140 -20.11 9.12 2.23
C GLY A 140 -18.74 9.80 2.33
N ALA A 141 -18.44 10.51 3.41
CA ALA A 141 -17.09 11.00 3.73
C ALA A 141 -16.29 9.92 4.47
N GLU A 142 -16.90 9.23 5.43
CA GLU A 142 -16.29 8.09 6.13
C GLU A 142 -15.95 6.95 5.15
N GLN A 143 -16.85 6.62 4.22
CA GLN A 143 -16.58 5.65 3.15
C GLN A 143 -15.43 6.07 2.23
N ARG A 144 -15.26 7.37 1.96
CA ARG A 144 -14.10 7.87 1.20
C ARG A 144 -12.80 7.77 1.98
N LYS A 145 -12.78 8.20 3.26
CA LYS A 145 -11.60 8.00 4.13
C LYS A 145 -11.22 6.53 4.27
N ASN A 146 -12.21 5.63 4.36
CA ASN A 146 -11.97 4.18 4.39
C ASN A 146 -11.43 3.62 3.06
N LEU A 147 -11.82 4.19 1.91
CA LEU A 147 -11.24 3.86 0.60
C LEU A 147 -9.81 4.40 0.46
N GLU A 148 -9.56 5.64 0.90
CA GLU A 148 -8.22 6.24 0.92
C GLU A 148 -7.24 5.45 1.80
N LEU A 149 -7.70 4.96 2.97
CA LEU A 149 -6.95 4.05 3.83
C LEU A 149 -6.69 2.68 3.17
N LEU A 150 -7.68 2.12 2.46
CA LEU A 150 -7.51 0.89 1.69
C LEU A 150 -6.53 1.06 0.51
N GLU A 151 -6.54 2.19 -0.17
CA GLU A 151 -5.58 2.52 -1.23
C GLU A 151 -4.16 2.69 -0.67
N LEU A 152 -4.01 3.36 0.47
CA LEU A 152 -2.75 3.49 1.19
C LEU A 152 -2.20 2.11 1.63
N ASP A 153 -3.06 1.22 2.15
CA ASP A 153 -2.64 -0.15 2.51
C ASP A 153 -2.33 -1.03 1.28
N ILE A 154 -3.01 -0.82 0.15
CA ILE A 154 -2.64 -1.42 -1.15
C ILE A 154 -1.26 -0.92 -1.61
N VAL A 155 -0.92 0.35 -1.39
CA VAL A 155 0.43 0.88 -1.66
C VAL A 155 1.48 0.23 -0.76
N LYS A 156 1.26 0.21 0.57
CA LYS A 156 2.17 -0.48 1.52
C LYS A 156 2.37 -1.96 1.17
N MET A 157 1.31 -2.66 0.76
CA MET A 157 1.39 -4.05 0.30
C MET A 157 2.25 -4.19 -0.97
N LYS A 158 2.08 -3.31 -1.97
CA LYS A 158 2.92 -3.30 -3.18
C LYS A 158 4.39 -2.98 -2.87
N GLU A 159 4.66 -2.09 -1.93
CA GLU A 159 6.02 -1.81 -1.46
C GLU A 159 6.64 -3.01 -0.77
N ALA A 160 5.90 -3.69 0.11
CA ALA A 160 6.32 -4.93 0.76
C ALA A 160 6.54 -6.08 -0.24
N GLU A 161 5.70 -6.21 -1.26
CA GLU A 161 5.89 -7.14 -2.37
C GLU A 161 7.17 -6.81 -3.17
N ALA A 162 7.40 -5.54 -3.51
CA ALA A 162 8.61 -5.10 -4.21
C ALA A 162 9.90 -5.33 -3.39
N GLN A 163 9.84 -5.14 -2.06
CA GLN A 163 10.93 -5.48 -1.15
C GLN A 163 11.16 -6.99 -1.09
N ASN A 164 10.10 -7.80 -1.03
CA ASN A 164 10.19 -9.26 -1.09
C ASN A 164 10.80 -9.77 -2.41
N VAL A 165 10.48 -9.13 -3.54
CA VAL A 165 11.11 -9.45 -4.85
C VAL A 165 12.60 -9.12 -4.82
N LYS A 166 13.01 -7.96 -4.30
CA LYS A 166 14.44 -7.61 -4.14
C LYS A 166 15.18 -8.59 -3.25
N LEU A 167 14.59 -8.98 -2.10
CA LEU A 167 15.19 -9.97 -1.20
C LEU A 167 15.31 -11.36 -1.84
N ARG A 168 14.31 -11.78 -2.64
CA ARG A 168 14.39 -13.03 -3.43
C ARG A 168 15.53 -12.98 -4.45
N GLN A 169 15.66 -11.87 -5.18
CA GLN A 169 16.73 -11.69 -6.17
C GLN A 169 18.12 -11.67 -5.52
N GLN A 170 18.27 -11.10 -4.32
CA GLN A 170 19.51 -11.15 -3.52
C GLN A 170 19.82 -12.55 -2.99
N ILE A 171 18.81 -13.33 -2.60
CA ILE A 171 18.99 -14.75 -2.23
C ILE A 171 19.43 -15.55 -3.46
N GLU A 172 18.81 -15.31 -4.63
CA GLU A 172 19.11 -16.02 -5.86
C GLU A 172 20.56 -15.76 -6.31
N SER A 173 21.00 -14.50 -6.39
CA SER A 173 22.41 -14.17 -6.70
C SER A 173 23.40 -14.71 -5.66
N ALA A 174 23.05 -14.71 -4.37
CA ALA A 174 23.86 -15.35 -3.33
C ALA A 174 23.95 -16.88 -3.50
N THR A 175 22.90 -17.54 -3.99
CA THR A 175 22.96 -18.97 -4.34
C THR A 175 23.76 -19.23 -5.61
N GLU A 176 23.73 -18.33 -6.60
CA GLU A 176 24.61 -18.41 -7.78
C GLU A 176 26.08 -18.26 -7.39
N GLU A 177 26.44 -17.28 -6.55
CA GLU A 177 27.79 -17.18 -5.99
C GLU A 177 28.21 -18.43 -5.21
N ALA A 178 27.31 -19.00 -4.40
CA ALA A 178 27.58 -20.22 -3.64
C ALA A 178 27.81 -21.43 -4.56
N ASN A 179 27.04 -21.55 -5.65
CA ASN A 179 27.21 -22.58 -6.67
C ASN A 179 28.53 -22.40 -7.45
N GLN A 180 28.89 -21.16 -7.82
CA GLN A 180 30.18 -20.86 -8.46
C GLN A 180 31.34 -21.27 -7.55
N ARG A 181 31.36 -20.82 -6.28
CA ARG A 181 32.37 -21.22 -5.28
C ARG A 181 32.43 -22.73 -5.05
N ALA A 182 31.29 -23.43 -5.13
CA ALA A 182 31.26 -24.90 -5.06
C ALA A 182 31.92 -25.56 -6.29
N THR A 183 31.72 -25.03 -7.50
CA THR A 183 32.40 -25.52 -8.72
C THR A 183 33.90 -25.23 -8.71
N GLU A 184 34.33 -24.04 -8.28
CA GLU A 184 35.76 -23.71 -8.10
C GLU A 184 36.45 -24.67 -7.13
N LEU A 185 35.78 -24.99 -6.02
CA LEU A 185 36.29 -25.90 -4.99
C LEU A 185 36.38 -27.34 -5.52
N GLU A 186 35.46 -27.77 -6.38
CA GLU A 186 35.53 -29.08 -7.04
C GLU A 186 36.64 -29.14 -8.11
N GLU A 187 36.82 -28.08 -8.91
CA GLU A 187 37.99 -27.95 -9.79
C GLU A 187 39.30 -28.02 -8.99
N LEU A 188 39.37 -27.36 -7.83
CA LEU A 188 40.55 -27.36 -6.98
C LEU A 188 40.86 -28.76 -6.42
N LYS A 189 39.83 -29.55 -6.07
CA LYS A 189 39.99 -30.98 -5.74
C LYS A 189 40.55 -31.77 -6.92
N GLN A 190 40.00 -31.61 -8.13
CA GLN A 190 40.49 -32.33 -9.32
C GLN A 190 41.96 -31.98 -9.63
N LYS A 191 42.33 -30.70 -9.52
CA LYS A 191 43.71 -30.22 -9.64
C LYS A 191 44.60 -30.85 -8.56
N TYR A 192 44.14 -30.93 -7.32
CA TYR A 192 44.85 -31.60 -6.21
C TYR A 192 45.04 -33.10 -6.43
N ASP A 193 43.99 -33.85 -6.81
CA ASP A 193 44.08 -35.29 -7.05
C ASP A 193 44.96 -35.63 -8.26
N SER A 194 44.96 -34.79 -9.30
CA SER A 194 45.92 -34.87 -10.42
C SER A 194 47.38 -34.71 -9.94
N VAL A 195 47.67 -33.68 -9.15
CA VAL A 195 49.01 -33.45 -8.56
C VAL A 195 49.44 -34.62 -7.66
N LYS A 196 48.51 -35.16 -6.86
CA LYS A 196 48.70 -36.34 -6.00
C LYS A 196 48.98 -37.61 -6.80
N GLN A 197 48.28 -37.83 -7.93
CA GLN A 197 48.56 -38.92 -8.85
C GLN A 197 49.96 -38.79 -9.47
N ILE A 198 50.32 -37.60 -9.97
CA ILE A 198 51.67 -37.30 -10.51
C ILE A 198 52.74 -37.54 -9.44
N ASN A 199 52.52 -37.12 -8.19
CA ASN A 199 53.43 -37.38 -7.08
C ASN A 199 53.58 -38.89 -6.81
N SER A 200 52.49 -39.67 -6.88
CA SER A 200 52.52 -41.13 -6.75
C SER A 200 53.34 -41.79 -7.87
N GLU A 201 53.24 -41.29 -9.11
CA GLU A 201 54.04 -41.77 -10.24
C GLU A 201 55.51 -41.40 -10.11
N GLN A 202 55.82 -40.17 -9.67
CA GLN A 202 57.19 -39.75 -9.41
C GLN A 202 57.83 -40.62 -8.33
N ARG A 203 57.10 -41.00 -7.26
CA ARG A 203 57.57 -41.97 -6.26
C ARG A 203 57.81 -43.36 -6.85
N LYS A 204 56.90 -43.88 -7.70
CA LYS A 204 57.08 -45.16 -8.42
C LYS A 204 58.32 -45.12 -9.33
N LYS A 205 58.50 -44.03 -10.09
CA LYS A 205 59.65 -43.77 -10.97
C LYS A 205 60.96 -43.68 -10.14
N PHE A 206 60.96 -42.94 -9.03
CA PHE A 206 62.11 -42.84 -8.12
C PHE A 206 62.51 -44.19 -7.51
N ASN A 207 61.53 -44.99 -7.07
CA ASN A 207 61.80 -46.34 -6.57
C ASN A 207 62.43 -47.23 -7.65
N SER A 208 61.94 -47.21 -8.89
CA SER A 208 62.56 -48.00 -9.97
C SER A 208 63.96 -47.50 -10.40
N LEU A 209 64.31 -46.23 -10.12
CA LEU A 209 65.70 -45.75 -10.22
C LEU A 209 66.54 -46.28 -9.04
N LYS A 210 66.03 -46.20 -7.81
CA LYS A 210 66.68 -46.72 -6.59
C LYS A 210 66.99 -48.21 -6.71
N ASP A 211 66.02 -49.02 -7.17
CA ASP A 211 66.19 -50.47 -7.31
C ASP A 211 67.22 -50.81 -8.40
N ARG A 212 67.21 -50.10 -9.53
CA ARG A 212 68.27 -50.21 -10.55
C ARG A 212 69.63 -49.80 -10.02
N PHE A 213 69.71 -48.78 -9.15
CA PHE A 213 70.97 -48.38 -8.52
C PHE A 213 71.47 -49.44 -7.53
N ILE A 214 70.58 -50.09 -6.77
CA ILE A 214 70.90 -51.24 -5.90
C ILE A 214 71.44 -52.41 -6.74
N ASP A 215 70.84 -52.71 -7.89
CA ASP A 215 71.35 -53.78 -8.78
C ASP A 215 72.67 -53.43 -9.47
N VAL A 216 72.90 -52.16 -9.84
CA VAL A 216 74.22 -51.71 -10.31
C VAL A 216 75.26 -51.83 -9.19
N HIS A 217 74.91 -51.48 -7.95
CA HIS A 217 75.79 -51.63 -6.79
C HIS A 217 76.09 -53.12 -6.50
N ARG A 218 75.09 -54.00 -6.58
CA ARG A 218 75.24 -55.45 -6.47
C ARG A 218 76.18 -55.99 -7.56
N LYS A 219 75.98 -55.63 -8.83
CA LYS A 219 76.85 -56.01 -9.95
C LYS A 219 78.29 -55.49 -9.75
N LEU A 220 78.46 -54.26 -9.26
CA LEU A 220 79.76 -53.69 -8.95
C LEU A 220 80.46 -54.39 -7.77
N LYS A 221 79.71 -54.84 -6.75
CA LYS A 221 80.25 -55.66 -5.66
C LYS A 221 80.77 -56.99 -6.22
N ASN A 222 79.94 -57.72 -6.98
CA ASN A 222 80.35 -58.99 -7.60
C ASN A 222 81.57 -58.80 -8.52
N LEU A 223 81.66 -57.68 -9.26
CA LEU A 223 82.81 -57.39 -10.12
C LEU A 223 84.10 -57.12 -9.30
N LYS A 224 83.99 -56.47 -8.14
CA LYS A 224 85.11 -56.32 -7.19
C LYS A 224 85.53 -57.67 -6.62
N GLU A 225 84.58 -58.54 -6.30
CA GLU A 225 84.80 -59.88 -5.76
C GLU A 225 85.53 -60.77 -6.79
N CYS A 226 85.06 -60.80 -8.05
CA CYS A 226 85.78 -61.42 -9.16
C CYS A 226 87.18 -60.83 -9.37
N LYS A 227 87.37 -59.51 -9.18
CA LYS A 227 88.70 -58.89 -9.24
C LYS A 227 89.61 -59.34 -8.10
N CYS A 228 89.10 -59.53 -6.88
CA CYS A 228 89.88 -60.08 -5.77
C CYS A 228 90.34 -61.50 -6.09
N VAL A 229 89.45 -62.39 -6.53
CA VAL A 229 89.79 -63.77 -6.92
C VAL A 229 90.82 -63.81 -8.07
N LEU A 230 90.71 -62.90 -9.05
CA LEU A 230 91.71 -62.76 -10.12
C LEU A 230 93.07 -62.26 -9.62
N LEU A 231 93.10 -61.38 -8.61
CA LEU A 231 94.35 -60.92 -7.99
C LEU A 231 94.96 -61.98 -7.05
N GLU A 232 94.14 -62.74 -6.35
CA GLU A 232 94.56 -63.87 -5.52
C GLU A 232 95.19 -64.97 -6.38
N THR A 233 94.49 -65.43 -7.43
CA THR A 233 95.07 -66.39 -8.38
C THR A 233 96.31 -65.83 -9.10
N GLN A 234 96.34 -64.54 -9.48
CA GLN A 234 97.56 -63.91 -10.01
C GLN A 234 98.72 -63.95 -8.98
N HIS A 235 98.44 -63.75 -7.70
CA HIS A 235 99.44 -63.82 -6.63
C HIS A 235 99.91 -65.27 -6.38
N GLU A 236 99.01 -66.25 -6.43
CA GLU A 236 99.36 -67.68 -6.37
C GLU A 236 100.23 -68.11 -7.55
N TYR A 237 99.93 -67.65 -8.77
CA TYR A 237 100.79 -67.88 -9.94
C TYR A 237 102.16 -67.18 -9.77
N ALA A 238 102.20 -65.93 -9.29
CA ALA A 238 103.45 -65.23 -9.03
C ALA A 238 104.31 -65.92 -7.94
N ALA A 239 103.68 -66.40 -6.87
CA ALA A 239 104.33 -67.20 -5.83
C ALA A 239 104.81 -68.57 -6.35
N SER A 240 104.07 -69.20 -7.26
CA SER A 240 104.46 -70.45 -7.91
C SER A 240 105.64 -70.26 -8.86
N VAL A 241 105.64 -69.19 -9.67
CA VAL A 241 106.80 -68.79 -10.48
C VAL A 241 108.01 -68.49 -9.60
N SER A 242 107.81 -67.87 -8.44
CA SER A 242 108.89 -67.59 -7.48
C SER A 242 109.48 -68.87 -6.87
N LYS A 243 108.64 -69.89 -6.61
CA LYS A 243 109.09 -71.23 -6.21
C LYS A 243 109.88 -71.92 -7.33
N TRP A 244 109.38 -71.90 -8.57
CA TRP A 244 110.11 -72.46 -9.72
C TRP A 244 111.44 -71.75 -9.96
N GLN A 245 111.52 -70.43 -9.78
CA GLN A 245 112.79 -69.70 -9.82
C GLN A 245 113.76 -70.18 -8.72
N GLN A 246 113.29 -70.40 -7.49
CA GLN A 246 114.12 -70.96 -6.42
C GLN A 246 114.55 -72.41 -6.71
N GLU A 247 113.71 -73.23 -7.34
CA GLU A 247 114.04 -74.60 -7.73
C GLU A 247 115.05 -74.64 -8.88
N ILE A 248 114.90 -73.76 -9.88
CA ILE A 248 115.89 -73.55 -10.96
C ILE A 248 117.22 -73.06 -10.37
N VAL A 249 117.21 -72.18 -9.37
CA VAL A 249 118.42 -71.73 -8.67
C VAL A 249 119.05 -72.85 -7.84
N LYS A 250 118.28 -73.70 -7.16
CA LYS A 250 118.81 -74.88 -6.46
C LYS A 250 119.40 -75.91 -7.44
N ALA A 251 118.72 -76.14 -8.57
CA ALA A 251 119.20 -77.02 -9.62
C ALA A 251 120.49 -76.49 -10.26
N SER A 252 120.57 -75.18 -10.56
CA SER A 252 121.79 -74.57 -11.09
C SER A 252 122.91 -74.50 -10.05
N GLN A 253 122.62 -74.33 -8.76
CA GLN A 253 123.61 -74.46 -7.68
C GLN A 253 124.17 -75.88 -7.57
N LEU A 254 123.33 -76.92 -7.68
CA LEU A 254 123.78 -78.32 -7.75
C LEU A 254 124.63 -78.59 -9.00
N LEU A 255 124.23 -78.04 -10.16
CA LEU A 255 124.97 -78.16 -11.41
C LEU A 255 126.32 -77.43 -11.31
N CYS A 256 126.37 -76.23 -10.73
CA CYS A 256 127.60 -75.51 -10.42
C CYS A 256 128.47 -76.22 -9.37
N ALA A 257 127.90 -76.88 -8.37
CA ALA A 257 128.65 -77.69 -7.42
C ALA A 257 129.29 -78.91 -8.11
N LYS A 258 128.56 -79.57 -9.02
CA LYS A 258 129.10 -80.68 -9.81
C LYS A 258 130.12 -80.22 -10.84
N MET A 259 129.90 -79.06 -11.46
CA MET A 259 130.87 -78.37 -12.33
C MET A 259 132.15 -78.07 -11.55
N ASN A 260 132.05 -77.43 -10.38
CA ASN A 260 133.19 -77.12 -9.51
C ASN A 260 133.94 -78.39 -9.04
N SER A 261 133.25 -79.50 -8.79
CA SER A 261 133.86 -80.79 -8.49
C SER A 261 134.67 -81.34 -9.69
N LEU A 262 134.08 -81.34 -10.90
CA LEU A 262 134.79 -81.71 -12.14
C LEU A 262 135.93 -80.72 -12.46
N GLN A 263 135.78 -79.46 -12.06
CA GLN A 263 136.77 -78.41 -12.26
C GLN A 263 137.93 -78.52 -11.26
N GLN A 264 137.68 -79.02 -10.05
CA GLN A 264 138.71 -79.41 -9.07
C GLN A 264 139.45 -80.69 -9.50
N GLU A 265 138.77 -81.70 -10.06
CA GLU A 265 139.45 -82.82 -10.71
C GLU A 265 140.32 -82.32 -11.88
N ASN A 266 139.81 -81.37 -12.68
CA ASN A 266 140.59 -80.74 -13.75
C ASN A 266 141.77 -79.88 -13.24
N THR A 267 141.68 -79.20 -12.09
CA THR A 267 142.85 -78.49 -11.53
C THR A 267 143.86 -79.46 -10.94
N GLN A 268 143.43 -80.54 -10.28
CA GLN A 268 144.35 -81.60 -9.83
C GLN A 268 145.02 -82.30 -11.03
N LEU A 269 144.33 -82.43 -12.17
CA LEU A 269 144.93 -82.90 -13.42
C LEU A 269 145.86 -81.85 -14.05
N LYS A 270 145.57 -80.54 -13.97
CA LYS A 270 146.44 -79.47 -14.50
C LYS A 270 147.69 -79.23 -13.66
N GLU A 271 147.59 -79.28 -12.33
CA GLU A 271 148.76 -79.24 -11.43
C GLU A 271 149.69 -80.46 -11.66
N ARG A 272 149.14 -81.59 -12.14
CA ARG A 272 149.93 -82.73 -12.63
C ARG A 272 150.61 -82.50 -13.99
N LEU A 273 150.25 -81.51 -14.81
CA LEU A 273 151.03 -81.12 -16.01
C LEU A 273 151.36 -79.61 -16.13
N GLN A 274 152.35 -79.23 -15.31
CA GLN A 274 153.39 -78.21 -15.57
C GLN A 274 152.98 -76.72 -15.39
N ALA A 275 153.80 -75.82 -14.85
CA ALA A 275 155.28 -75.72 -14.69
C ALA A 275 156.07 -75.19 -15.92
N ALA A 276 155.52 -74.21 -16.65
CA ALA A 276 156.21 -73.43 -17.70
C ALA A 276 155.82 -71.92 -17.67
N GLN A 277 156.53 -71.05 -18.41
CA GLN A 277 156.56 -69.57 -18.22
C GLN A 277 155.81 -68.68 -19.28
N PRO A 278 155.61 -67.34 -19.06
CA PRO A 278 154.66 -66.44 -19.79
C PRO A 278 155.29 -65.17 -20.47
N ILE A 279 154.52 -64.20 -21.08
CA ILE A 279 154.75 -62.69 -21.18
C ILE A 279 153.83 -61.84 -22.16
N ASN A 280 153.42 -60.58 -21.78
CA ASN A 280 153.02 -59.30 -22.53
C ASN A 280 151.89 -59.19 -23.63
N GLN A 281 151.38 -58.03 -24.18
CA GLN A 281 151.03 -56.62 -23.73
C GLN A 281 150.26 -55.75 -24.82
N VAL A 282 149.58 -54.62 -24.43
CA VAL A 282 149.31 -53.31 -25.16
C VAL A 282 148.32 -53.21 -26.39
N SER A 283 147.83 -52.04 -26.92
CA SER A 283 147.02 -50.85 -26.43
C SER A 283 146.72 -49.78 -27.55
N GLY A 284 145.71 -48.86 -27.46
CA GLY A 284 145.68 -47.55 -28.21
C GLY A 284 144.37 -46.82 -28.71
N ASN A 285 144.42 -45.47 -28.76
CA ASN A 285 143.63 -44.43 -29.51
C ASN A 285 142.20 -43.93 -29.11
N ASN A 286 142.00 -42.59 -29.08
CA ASN A 286 140.78 -41.90 -28.64
C ASN A 286 140.56 -40.48 -29.26
N LYS A 287 139.93 -40.37 -30.45
CA LYS A 287 139.52 -39.05 -31.02
C LYS A 287 138.30 -39.03 -31.96
N ARG A 288 137.59 -40.17 -32.14
CA ARG A 288 136.50 -40.33 -33.14
C ARG A 288 135.08 -40.34 -32.55
N LEU A 289 134.92 -40.25 -31.23
CA LEU A 289 133.60 -40.36 -30.57
C LEU A 289 132.82 -39.04 -30.50
N LEU A 290 133.48 -37.89 -30.31
CA LEU A 290 132.77 -36.65 -29.95
C LEU A 290 131.84 -36.11 -31.05
N GLN A 291 132.23 -36.24 -32.33
CA GLN A 291 131.36 -35.92 -33.46
C GLN A 291 130.14 -36.84 -33.57
N LYS A 292 130.18 -38.04 -32.96
CA LYS A 292 129.11 -39.03 -33.02
C LYS A 292 127.98 -38.78 -32.01
N VAL A 293 128.18 -37.88 -31.05
CA VAL A 293 127.16 -37.53 -30.04
C VAL A 293 126.11 -36.57 -30.62
N TYR A 294 126.54 -35.53 -31.34
CA TYR A 294 125.64 -34.51 -31.90
C TYR A 294 124.70 -35.01 -33.00
N GLU A 295 124.99 -36.15 -33.64
CA GLU A 295 124.08 -36.77 -34.62
C GLU A 295 123.02 -37.67 -33.96
N LEU A 296 123.24 -38.15 -32.73
CA LEU A 296 122.33 -39.07 -32.04
C LEU A 296 121.11 -38.36 -31.43
N GLU A 297 121.26 -37.17 -30.86
CA GLU A 297 120.11 -36.42 -30.30
C GLU A 297 119.16 -35.93 -31.40
N ARG A 298 119.69 -35.56 -32.58
CA ARG A 298 118.90 -35.01 -33.69
C ARG A 298 118.01 -36.05 -34.39
N LEU A 299 118.32 -37.34 -34.26
CA LEU A 299 117.59 -38.45 -34.89
C LEU A 299 116.72 -39.26 -33.90
N SER A 300 116.70 -38.90 -32.61
CA SER A 300 115.90 -39.61 -31.60
C SER A 300 114.44 -39.15 -31.49
N LYS A 301 114.02 -38.08 -32.17
CA LYS A 301 112.79 -37.32 -31.81
C LYS A 301 111.69 -37.27 -32.88
N ILE A 302 111.96 -37.65 -34.13
CA ILE A 302 110.98 -37.58 -35.24
C ILE A 302 111.15 -38.82 -36.15
N ILE A 303 110.03 -39.51 -36.41
CA ILE A 303 109.85 -40.63 -37.37
C ILE A 303 110.74 -41.87 -37.11
N LYS A 304 110.44 -42.54 -35.98
CA LYS A 304 110.37 -44.00 -35.86
C LYS A 304 109.47 -44.35 -34.67
N GLU A 305 108.16 -44.56 -34.80
CA GLU A 305 107.32 -44.82 -35.99
C GLU A 305 107.78 -45.98 -36.87
N GLN A 306 107.39 -47.18 -36.50
CA GLN A 306 106.52 -48.01 -37.34
C GLN A 306 106.03 -49.24 -36.56
N GLN A 307 104.77 -49.62 -36.80
CA GLN A 307 104.26 -51.01 -36.76
C GLN A 307 104.41 -51.75 -35.39
N GLN A 308 103.37 -51.99 -34.57
CA GLN A 308 101.95 -52.29 -34.88
C GLN A 308 101.79 -53.38 -35.95
N PRO A 309 100.87 -54.37 -35.80
CA PRO A 309 99.46 -54.03 -35.55
C PRO A 309 98.64 -55.12 -34.80
N GLN A 310 97.30 -55.00 -34.92
CA GLN A 310 96.30 -56.08 -34.94
C GLN A 310 95.82 -56.67 -33.59
N LYS A 311 94.51 -56.94 -33.36
CA LYS A 311 93.28 -56.87 -34.19
C LYS A 311 92.08 -56.41 -33.31
N GLN A 312 91.24 -55.45 -33.75
CA GLN A 312 89.82 -55.60 -34.18
C GLN A 312 88.77 -55.83 -33.03
N HIS A 313 87.50 -55.38 -33.08
CA HIS A 313 86.65 -54.86 -34.18
C HIS A 313 85.53 -53.90 -33.68
N LYS A 314 85.18 -52.88 -34.50
CA LYS A 314 83.83 -52.43 -35.01
C LYS A 314 82.60 -52.28 -34.06
N GLN A 315 81.62 -51.38 -34.28
CA GLN A 315 81.21 -50.48 -35.40
C GLN A 315 80.48 -49.20 -34.78
N GLN A 316 79.72 -48.24 -35.38
CA GLN A 316 79.07 -47.97 -36.69
C GLN A 316 78.57 -46.48 -36.79
N GLN A 317 78.44 -45.89 -38.01
CA GLN A 317 77.54 -44.77 -38.49
C GLN A 317 77.54 -43.38 -37.76
N ASN A 318 77.65 -42.21 -38.43
CA ASN A 318 76.82 -41.48 -39.45
C ASN A 318 75.60 -40.73 -38.84
N GLN A 319 75.15 -39.52 -39.28
CA GLN A 319 75.64 -38.52 -40.28
C GLN A 319 75.02 -37.11 -40.03
N LEU A 320 75.43 -36.09 -40.80
CA LEU A 320 74.90 -34.69 -40.87
C LEU A 320 73.66 -34.58 -41.84
N PRO A 321 73.07 -33.39 -42.20
CA PRO A 321 73.00 -32.00 -41.65
C PRO A 321 71.50 -31.55 -41.43
N GLN A 322 71.01 -30.31 -41.29
CA GLN A 322 71.27 -29.02 -42.00
C GLN A 322 70.44 -27.82 -41.44
N ASN A 323 70.84 -26.61 -41.87
CA ASN A 323 70.34 -25.25 -41.62
C ASN A 323 68.82 -25.01 -41.58
N THR A 324 68.40 -24.03 -40.75
CA THR A 324 68.00 -22.68 -41.22
C THR A 324 68.29 -21.64 -40.13
N LEU A 325 68.64 -20.41 -40.54
CA LEU A 325 68.74 -19.22 -39.68
C LEU A 325 68.06 -18.05 -40.39
N ASP A 326 67.41 -17.19 -39.61
CA ASP A 326 66.52 -16.12 -40.05
C ASP A 326 67.24 -15.01 -40.85
N ILE A 327 66.67 -14.61 -41.99
CA ILE A 327 67.26 -13.72 -42.99
C ILE A 327 66.63 -12.31 -42.97
N ASP A 328 65.37 -12.15 -42.57
CA ASP A 328 64.65 -10.87 -42.70
C ASP A 328 65.16 -9.79 -41.73
N ARG A 329 65.72 -10.22 -40.59
CA ARG A 329 66.34 -9.33 -39.59
C ARG A 329 67.62 -8.63 -40.08
N VAL A 330 68.22 -9.09 -41.18
CA VAL A 330 69.40 -8.45 -41.81
C VAL A 330 69.00 -7.54 -42.96
N LEU A 331 68.03 -7.94 -43.79
CA LEU A 331 67.56 -7.17 -44.95
C LEU A 331 66.98 -5.80 -44.56
N SER A 332 66.16 -5.76 -43.49
CA SER A 332 65.60 -4.50 -42.97
C SER A 332 66.67 -3.48 -42.55
N LYS A 333 67.83 -3.93 -42.08
CA LYS A 333 68.97 -3.05 -41.73
C LYS A 333 69.78 -2.62 -42.94
N LEU A 334 69.83 -3.42 -44.01
CA LEU A 334 70.51 -3.05 -45.25
C LEU A 334 69.78 -1.90 -45.98
N SER A 335 68.45 -2.00 -46.10
CA SER A 335 67.62 -0.97 -46.76
C SER A 335 67.78 0.42 -46.12
N ARG A 336 67.89 0.49 -44.78
CA ARG A 336 68.12 1.75 -44.05
C ARG A 336 69.51 2.36 -44.34
N VAL A 337 70.50 1.55 -44.70
CA VAL A 337 71.85 1.99 -45.08
C VAL A 337 71.89 2.45 -46.55
N GLU A 338 71.14 1.80 -47.45
CA GLU A 338 71.03 2.25 -48.85
C GLU A 338 70.37 3.63 -48.97
N GLN A 339 69.31 3.89 -48.18
CA GLN A 339 68.66 5.22 -48.13
C GLN A 339 69.65 6.32 -47.74
N LEU A 340 70.51 6.07 -46.73
CA LEU A 340 71.55 7.02 -46.32
C LEU A 340 72.70 7.14 -47.36
N THR A 341 73.05 6.03 -48.02
CA THR A 341 74.08 6.00 -49.07
C THR A 341 73.66 6.82 -50.30
N SER A 342 72.37 6.83 -50.64
CA SER A 342 71.84 7.63 -51.76
C SER A 342 72.01 9.14 -51.53
N ILE A 343 71.75 9.61 -50.30
CA ILE A 343 71.91 11.02 -49.92
C ILE A 343 73.38 11.45 -50.00
N ILE A 344 74.31 10.60 -49.54
CA ILE A 344 75.75 10.92 -49.54
C ILE A 344 76.34 10.91 -50.96
N LYS A 345 75.86 10.03 -51.86
CA LYS A 345 76.32 9.99 -53.26
C LYS A 345 76.00 11.27 -54.06
N GLY A 346 75.04 12.08 -53.61
CA GLY A 346 74.75 13.39 -54.22
C GLY A 346 75.88 14.43 -54.10
N GLN A 347 76.85 14.23 -53.20
CA GLN A 347 77.87 15.26 -52.88
C GLN A 347 79.26 15.05 -53.52
N GLN A 348 79.44 14.08 -54.41
CA GLN A 348 80.78 13.73 -54.94
C GLN A 348 81.04 14.02 -56.44
N PHE A 349 80.07 14.58 -57.18
CA PHE A 349 80.27 14.99 -58.58
C PHE A 349 80.60 16.49 -58.71
N SER A 350 81.77 16.90 -58.20
CA SER A 350 82.18 18.33 -58.18
C SER A 350 83.68 18.60 -58.39
N GLN A 351 84.38 17.78 -59.19
CA GLN A 351 85.72 18.14 -59.71
C GLN A 351 85.92 17.70 -61.17
N GLN A 352 85.42 18.49 -62.12
CA GLN A 352 86.07 18.93 -63.37
C GLN A 352 85.07 19.67 -64.29
N SER A 353 85.58 20.39 -65.31
CA SER A 353 84.82 21.11 -66.35
C SER A 353 84.05 22.39 -65.98
N VAL A 354 84.80 23.50 -65.99
CA VAL A 354 84.44 24.91 -66.27
C VAL A 354 83.01 25.22 -66.81
N GLN A 355 82.23 26.01 -66.03
CA GLN A 355 81.09 26.89 -66.41
C GLN A 355 79.82 26.22 -67.03
N PRO A 356 78.60 26.84 -66.95
CA PRO A 356 78.26 28.12 -66.33
C PRO A 356 77.69 28.02 -64.90
N VAL A 357 78.15 28.89 -64.00
CA VAL A 357 77.79 28.87 -62.56
C VAL A 357 76.36 29.36 -62.27
N SER A 358 75.75 30.14 -63.16
CA SER A 358 74.43 30.76 -62.94
C SER A 358 73.28 29.75 -62.85
N THR A 359 73.23 28.76 -63.75
CA THR A 359 72.12 27.79 -63.81
C THR A 359 72.10 26.85 -62.62
N PHE A 360 73.27 26.39 -62.17
CA PHE A 360 73.37 25.48 -61.02
C PHE A 360 72.93 26.15 -59.71
N ASN A 361 73.34 27.40 -59.48
CA ASN A 361 72.86 28.19 -58.35
C ASN A 361 71.34 28.42 -58.44
N SER A 362 70.80 28.72 -59.62
CA SER A 362 69.34 28.88 -59.80
C SER A 362 68.59 27.60 -59.42
N VAL A 363 69.00 26.44 -59.93
CA VAL A 363 68.34 25.15 -59.60
C VAL A 363 68.47 24.84 -58.11
N TYR A 364 69.66 25.01 -57.51
CA TYR A 364 69.88 24.77 -56.08
C TYR A 364 69.04 25.70 -55.19
N PHE A 365 68.93 26.99 -55.52
CA PHE A 365 68.05 27.92 -54.80
C PHE A 365 66.57 27.59 -55.00
N THR A 366 66.13 27.22 -56.21
CA THR A 366 64.75 26.77 -56.45
C THR A 366 64.42 25.50 -55.68
N GLU A 367 65.35 24.54 -55.61
CA GLU A 367 65.17 23.30 -54.86
C GLU A 367 65.17 23.55 -53.34
N LYS A 368 66.00 24.47 -52.84
CA LYS A 368 65.95 24.92 -51.44
C LYS A 368 64.67 25.70 -51.11
N LEU A 369 64.16 26.52 -52.04
CA LEU A 369 62.89 27.23 -51.88
C LEU A 369 61.71 26.25 -51.86
N ASN A 370 61.71 25.25 -52.74
CA ASN A 370 60.72 24.16 -52.74
C ASN A 370 60.77 23.32 -51.45
N GLN A 371 61.96 23.05 -50.90
CA GLN A 371 62.09 22.43 -49.57
C GLN A 371 61.48 23.34 -48.47
N MET A 372 61.76 24.65 -48.51
CA MET A 372 61.26 25.61 -47.53
C MET A 372 59.73 25.75 -47.59
N GLN A 373 59.15 25.81 -48.79
CA GLN A 373 57.70 25.84 -48.97
C GLN A 373 57.04 24.54 -48.47
N ARG A 374 57.60 23.36 -48.77
CA ARG A 374 57.09 22.09 -48.23
C ARG A 374 57.16 22.03 -46.71
N LEU A 375 58.25 22.51 -46.10
CA LEU A 375 58.36 22.61 -44.64
C LEU A 375 57.34 23.58 -44.05
N SER A 376 57.12 24.74 -44.69
CA SER A 376 56.09 25.70 -44.27
C SER A 376 54.68 25.10 -44.39
N GLN A 377 54.42 24.31 -45.43
CA GLN A 377 53.13 23.67 -45.67
C GLN A 377 52.85 22.57 -44.63
N VAL A 378 53.83 21.70 -44.34
CA VAL A 378 53.72 20.70 -43.26
C VAL A 378 53.56 21.34 -41.89
N LEU A 379 54.26 22.45 -41.59
CA LEU A 379 54.08 23.20 -40.33
C LEU A 379 52.69 23.86 -40.23
N GLN A 380 52.08 24.20 -41.36
CA GLN A 380 50.72 24.76 -41.41
C GLN A 380 49.64 23.67 -41.28
N GLU A 381 49.90 22.47 -41.81
CA GLU A 381 49.08 21.26 -41.63
C GLU A 381 49.17 20.72 -40.19
N GLU A 382 50.35 20.71 -39.56
CA GLU A 382 50.49 20.40 -38.13
C GLU A 382 49.75 21.41 -37.24
N ARG A 383 49.73 22.70 -37.62
CA ARG A 383 48.98 23.72 -36.90
C ARG A 383 47.48 23.48 -37.00
N SER A 384 46.94 23.32 -38.21
CA SER A 384 45.50 23.08 -38.37
C SER A 384 45.03 21.76 -37.74
N GLN A 385 45.87 20.73 -37.69
CA GLN A 385 45.61 19.52 -36.90
C GLN A 385 45.59 19.80 -35.39
N LYS A 386 46.54 20.58 -34.86
CA LYS A 386 46.56 20.97 -33.43
C LYS A 386 45.36 21.84 -33.07
N ASP A 387 44.96 22.77 -33.93
CA ASP A 387 43.80 23.64 -33.72
C ASP A 387 42.48 22.83 -33.79
N CYS A 388 42.36 21.87 -34.71
CA CYS A 388 41.23 20.93 -34.72
C CYS A 388 41.18 20.03 -33.47
N ALA A 389 42.33 19.49 -33.04
CA ALA A 389 42.40 18.66 -31.83
C ALA A 389 42.07 19.45 -30.55
N MET A 390 42.54 20.70 -30.46
CA MET A 390 42.25 21.63 -29.37
C MET A 390 40.76 22.00 -29.33
N ASN A 391 40.14 22.27 -30.48
CA ASN A 391 38.69 22.51 -30.55
C ASN A 391 37.85 21.26 -30.24
N ALA A 392 38.32 20.06 -30.62
CA ALA A 392 37.67 18.81 -30.25
C ALA A 392 37.73 18.54 -28.74
N MET A 393 38.90 18.74 -28.12
CA MET A 393 39.07 18.68 -26.66
C MET A 393 38.17 19.70 -25.95
N LYS A 394 38.07 20.93 -26.48
CA LYS A 394 37.22 21.97 -25.89
C LYS A 394 35.73 21.61 -25.96
N GLN A 395 35.23 21.13 -27.10
CA GLN A 395 33.87 20.61 -27.21
C GLN A 395 33.61 19.40 -26.32
N GLN A 396 34.62 18.55 -26.07
CA GLN A 396 34.48 17.44 -25.15
C GLN A 396 34.32 17.94 -23.70
N HIS A 397 35.17 18.86 -23.24
CA HIS A 397 35.02 19.46 -21.90
C HIS A 397 33.73 20.28 -21.74
N GLU A 398 33.25 20.96 -22.79
CA GLU A 398 31.96 21.64 -22.77
C GLU A 398 30.78 20.66 -22.62
N ARG A 399 30.87 19.44 -23.19
CA ARG A 399 29.89 18.36 -22.97
C ARG A 399 30.03 17.71 -21.59
N GLU A 400 31.24 17.41 -21.15
CA GLU A 400 31.52 16.83 -19.82
C GLU A 400 31.02 17.78 -18.70
N ASN A 401 31.19 19.10 -18.86
CA ASN A 401 30.60 20.08 -17.94
C ASN A 401 29.06 20.11 -18.01
N ALA A 402 28.45 20.05 -19.19
CA ALA A 402 26.99 20.01 -19.32
C ALA A 402 26.39 18.73 -18.69
N GLU A 403 27.05 17.57 -18.87
CA GLU A 403 26.68 16.32 -18.22
C GLU A 403 26.89 16.37 -16.69
N LEU A 404 27.91 17.08 -16.20
CA LEU A 404 28.09 17.32 -14.77
C LEU A 404 27.02 18.27 -14.20
N GLU A 405 26.60 19.30 -14.95
CA GLU A 405 25.51 20.20 -14.56
C GLU A 405 24.15 19.48 -14.51
N THR A 406 23.82 18.62 -15.49
CA THR A 406 22.59 17.81 -15.43
C THR A 406 22.62 16.83 -14.26
N ASN A 407 23.75 16.15 -14.02
CA ASN A 407 23.91 15.29 -12.83
C ASN A 407 23.76 16.09 -11.52
N TYR A 408 24.25 17.34 -11.44
CA TYR A 408 24.05 18.20 -10.27
C TYR A 408 22.59 18.61 -10.08
N VAL A 409 21.85 18.87 -11.15
CA VAL A 409 20.42 19.17 -11.10
C VAL A 409 19.60 17.94 -10.68
N GLU A 410 19.89 16.76 -11.24
CA GLU A 410 19.23 15.51 -10.85
C GLU A 410 19.52 15.13 -9.40
N LEU A 411 20.79 15.21 -8.97
CA LEU A 411 21.18 14.92 -7.58
C LEU A 411 20.58 15.94 -6.59
N ARG A 412 20.37 17.18 -7.02
CA ARG A 412 19.62 18.18 -6.26
C ARG A 412 18.14 17.84 -6.17
N GLN A 413 17.48 17.52 -7.29
CA GLN A 413 16.08 17.09 -7.29
C GLN A 413 15.89 15.86 -6.40
N GLN A 414 16.79 14.87 -6.46
CA GLN A 414 16.74 13.70 -5.57
C GLN A 414 16.88 14.07 -4.08
N ASN A 415 17.64 15.11 -3.72
CA ASN A 415 17.70 15.60 -2.34
C ASN A 415 16.41 16.34 -1.93
N GLU A 416 15.81 17.14 -2.80
CA GLU A 416 14.53 17.82 -2.56
C GLU A 416 13.38 16.79 -2.46
N ASP A 417 13.40 15.72 -3.27
CA ASP A 417 12.50 14.56 -3.20
C ASP A 417 12.69 13.76 -1.89
N LEU A 418 13.94 13.59 -1.41
CA LEU A 418 14.23 12.93 -0.14
C LEU A 418 13.81 13.80 1.07
N GLN A 419 13.98 15.12 1.01
CA GLN A 419 13.51 16.03 2.05
C GLN A 419 11.99 16.07 2.14
N THR A 420 11.28 16.15 1.02
CA THR A 420 9.80 16.12 1.00
C THR A 420 9.26 14.78 1.50
N ARG A 421 9.87 13.65 1.11
CA ARG A 421 9.53 12.33 1.68
C ARG A 421 9.83 12.22 3.18
N TYR A 422 10.93 12.82 3.66
CA TYR A 422 11.24 12.87 5.09
C TYR A 422 10.19 13.67 5.86
N GLN A 423 9.85 14.87 5.40
CA GLN A 423 8.79 15.70 5.98
C GLN A 423 7.43 15.01 5.97
N LEU A 424 7.10 14.28 4.90
CA LEU A 424 5.85 13.52 4.81
C LEU A 424 5.83 12.35 5.82
N LYS A 425 6.97 11.68 6.06
CA LYS A 425 7.09 10.68 7.13
C LYS A 425 7.11 11.28 8.54
N GLU A 426 7.65 12.48 8.71
CA GLU A 426 7.55 13.23 9.96
C GLU A 426 6.09 13.59 10.27
N ASN A 427 5.35 14.06 9.26
CA ASN A 427 3.91 14.31 9.35
C ASN A 427 3.13 13.03 9.71
N GLU A 428 3.32 11.93 8.97
CA GLU A 428 2.73 10.61 9.30
C GLU A 428 3.02 10.18 10.75
N HIS A 429 4.25 10.42 11.25
CA HIS A 429 4.59 10.14 12.63
C HIS A 429 3.88 11.07 13.64
N THR A 430 3.70 12.35 13.33
CA THR A 430 2.91 13.26 14.19
C THR A 430 1.41 12.91 14.19
N GLU A 431 0.86 12.47 13.05
CA GLU A 431 -0.52 12.00 12.92
C GLU A 431 -0.74 10.69 13.69
N LEU A 432 0.14 9.70 13.52
CA LEU A 432 0.11 8.46 14.32
C LEU A 432 0.27 8.73 15.83
N LEU A 433 1.03 9.76 16.22
CA LEU A 433 1.11 10.21 17.61
C LEU A 433 -0.15 10.98 18.06
N ALA A 434 -0.93 11.57 17.16
CA ALA A 434 -2.23 12.16 17.46
C ALA A 434 -3.30 11.08 17.61
N GLU A 435 -3.39 10.14 16.67
CA GLU A 435 -4.28 8.97 16.75
C GLU A 435 -3.98 8.13 18.01
N MET A 436 -2.70 7.91 18.35
CA MET A 436 -2.33 7.25 19.60
C MET A 436 -2.76 8.03 20.85
N ARG A 437 -2.79 9.37 20.84
CA ARG A 437 -3.34 10.14 21.97
C ARG A 437 -4.85 10.00 22.04
N GLU A 438 -5.56 10.19 20.94
CA GLU A 438 -7.03 10.08 20.87
C GLU A 438 -7.50 8.68 21.27
N LEU A 439 -6.83 7.62 20.80
CA LEU A 439 -7.15 6.23 21.14
C LEU A 439 -6.87 5.94 22.63
N ASN A 440 -5.82 6.54 23.23
CA ASN A 440 -5.58 6.47 24.67
C ASN A 440 -6.64 7.25 25.48
N GLU A 441 -7.11 8.40 25.00
CA GLU A 441 -8.22 9.14 25.64
C GLU A 441 -9.55 8.40 25.52
N ALA A 442 -9.84 7.76 24.38
CA ALA A 442 -10.99 6.89 24.19
C ALA A 442 -10.93 5.63 25.07
N LEU A 443 -9.74 5.04 25.25
CA LEU A 443 -9.52 3.94 26.21
C LEU A 443 -9.72 4.41 27.66
N LYS A 444 -9.24 5.60 28.02
CA LYS A 444 -9.46 6.19 29.34
C LYS A 444 -10.94 6.46 29.60
N ALA A 445 -11.65 7.08 28.65
CA ALA A 445 -13.10 7.32 28.74
C ALA A 445 -13.90 6.01 28.85
N ARG A 446 -13.50 4.95 28.11
CA ARG A 446 -14.05 3.59 28.31
C ARG A 446 -13.74 3.04 29.70
N GLY A 447 -12.54 3.25 30.22
CA GLY A 447 -12.16 2.91 31.60
C GLY A 447 -13.03 3.61 32.65
N ASP A 448 -13.32 4.90 32.45
CA ASP A 448 -14.20 5.69 33.32
C ASP A 448 -15.68 5.26 33.22
N VAL A 449 -16.13 4.76 32.07
CA VAL A 449 -17.46 4.13 31.90
C VAL A 449 -17.49 2.76 32.60
N ILE A 450 -16.48 1.91 32.38
CA ILE A 450 -16.38 0.58 33.03
C ILE A 450 -16.34 0.74 34.55
N SER A 451 -15.58 1.71 35.08
CA SER A 451 -15.50 2.01 36.51
C SER A 451 -16.86 2.43 37.08
N ARG A 452 -17.63 3.26 36.36
CA ARG A 452 -19.00 3.64 36.75
C ARG A 452 -19.98 2.47 36.69
N MET A 453 -19.86 1.59 35.69
CA MET A 453 -20.68 0.37 35.62
C MET A 453 -20.34 -0.63 36.72
N GLN A 454 -19.05 -0.77 37.08
CA GLN A 454 -18.63 -1.57 38.24
C GLN A 454 -19.18 -1.00 39.54
N GLU A 455 -19.13 0.33 39.74
CA GLU A 455 -19.73 0.99 40.90
C GLU A 455 -21.26 0.79 40.98
N GLN A 456 -21.96 0.81 39.84
CA GLN A 456 -23.39 0.48 39.75
C GLN A 456 -23.67 -0.99 40.05
N HIS A 457 -22.88 -1.93 39.51
CA HIS A 457 -23.00 -3.35 39.84
C HIS A 457 -22.74 -3.61 41.34
N ASP A 458 -21.78 -2.94 41.97
CA ASP A 458 -21.54 -3.05 43.41
C ASP A 458 -22.65 -2.42 44.25
N LYS A 459 -23.32 -1.36 43.77
CA LYS A 459 -24.53 -0.79 44.41
C LYS A 459 -25.69 -1.79 44.35
N CYS A 460 -26.05 -2.28 43.15
CA CYS A 460 -27.10 -3.29 43.00
C CYS A 460 -26.76 -4.61 43.73
N ARG A 461 -25.48 -4.98 43.85
CA ARG A 461 -25.04 -6.13 44.65
C ARG A 461 -25.26 -5.92 46.16
N LYS A 462 -24.97 -4.71 46.67
CA LYS A 462 -25.24 -4.35 48.07
C LYS A 462 -26.75 -4.28 48.35
N GLU A 463 -27.54 -3.77 47.40
CA GLU A 463 -29.01 -3.75 47.47
C GLU A 463 -29.60 -5.17 47.45
N LEU A 464 -29.11 -6.05 46.58
CA LEU A 464 -29.48 -7.48 46.60
C LEU A 464 -29.08 -8.16 47.91
N GLN A 465 -27.91 -7.83 48.47
CA GLN A 465 -27.47 -8.36 49.75
C GLN A 465 -28.38 -7.88 50.90
N THR A 466 -28.66 -6.58 51.02
CA THR A 466 -29.56 -6.08 52.08
C THR A 466 -30.99 -6.55 51.88
N LEU A 467 -31.48 -6.70 50.64
CA LEU A 467 -32.79 -7.31 50.37
C LEU A 467 -32.83 -8.79 50.78
N THR A 468 -31.73 -9.53 50.58
CA THR A 468 -31.59 -10.92 51.04
C THR A 468 -31.53 -11.00 52.56
N GLU A 469 -30.75 -10.13 53.21
CA GLU A 469 -30.68 -10.05 54.68
C GLU A 469 -32.05 -9.73 55.27
N ASN A 470 -32.76 -8.72 54.76
CA ASN A 470 -34.15 -8.41 55.09
C ASN A 470 -35.09 -9.61 54.87
N LEU A 471 -34.93 -10.36 53.78
CA LEU A 471 -35.71 -11.58 53.53
C LEU A 471 -35.45 -12.64 54.60
N THR A 472 -34.18 -12.85 55.01
CA THR A 472 -33.86 -13.79 56.09
C THR A 472 -34.37 -13.33 57.46
N GLU A 473 -34.41 -12.03 57.74
CA GLU A 473 -35.09 -11.50 58.93
C GLU A 473 -36.60 -11.73 58.87
N LYS A 474 -37.23 -11.57 57.69
CA LYS A 474 -38.65 -11.88 57.50
C LYS A 474 -38.93 -13.38 57.62
N SER A 475 -38.05 -14.26 57.13
CA SER A 475 -38.13 -15.70 57.37
C SER A 475 -38.02 -16.04 58.86
N LYS A 476 -37.09 -15.42 59.60
CA LYS A 476 -36.98 -15.60 61.07
C LYS A 476 -38.19 -15.04 61.82
N GLN A 477 -38.77 -13.93 61.37
CA GLN A 477 -40.02 -13.39 61.94
C GLN A 477 -41.20 -14.32 61.64
N LEU A 478 -41.24 -14.97 60.48
CA LEU A 478 -42.21 -16.02 60.17
C LEU A 478 -41.99 -17.28 61.02
N GLU A 479 -40.75 -17.76 61.22
CA GLU A 479 -40.45 -18.87 62.14
C GLU A 479 -40.85 -18.53 63.59
N GLN A 480 -40.60 -17.30 64.05
CA GLN A 480 -41.02 -16.84 65.38
C GLN A 480 -42.54 -16.74 65.51
N LEU A 481 -43.24 -16.27 64.47
CA LEU A 481 -44.71 -16.26 64.45
C LEU A 481 -45.30 -17.66 64.34
N GLN A 482 -44.66 -18.58 63.59
CA GLN A 482 -45.04 -19.98 63.51
C GLN A 482 -44.88 -20.64 64.87
N SER A 483 -43.70 -20.52 65.51
CA SER A 483 -43.48 -20.99 66.88
C SER A 483 -44.45 -20.35 67.89
N ARG A 484 -44.95 -19.14 67.63
CA ARG A 484 -45.96 -18.48 68.47
C ARG A 484 -47.38 -19.00 68.24
N ILE A 485 -47.68 -19.44 67.02
CA ILE A 485 -48.91 -20.17 66.69
C ILE A 485 -48.84 -21.57 67.32
N ASP A 486 -47.74 -22.28 67.16
CA ASP A 486 -47.50 -23.60 67.77
C ASP A 486 -47.58 -23.53 69.31
N GLU A 487 -47.06 -22.45 69.94
CA GLU A 487 -47.25 -22.15 71.37
C GLU A 487 -48.74 -21.94 71.74
N MET A 488 -49.53 -21.26 70.91
CA MET A 488 -50.97 -21.07 71.15
C MET A 488 -51.77 -22.34 70.91
N GLU A 489 -51.47 -23.13 69.87
CA GLU A 489 -52.11 -24.42 69.61
C GLU A 489 -51.85 -25.41 70.75
N GLN A 490 -50.64 -25.41 71.32
CA GLN A 490 -50.35 -26.15 72.56
C GLN A 490 -51.14 -25.59 73.75
N HIS A 491 -51.35 -24.28 73.84
CA HIS A 491 -52.10 -23.66 74.93
C HIS A 491 -53.63 -23.88 74.83
N GLU A 492 -54.17 -24.10 73.61
CA GLU A 492 -55.54 -24.58 73.39
C GLU A 492 -55.66 -26.07 73.74
N HIS A 493 -54.72 -26.93 73.30
CA HIS A 493 -54.68 -28.35 73.67
C HIS A 493 -54.66 -28.57 75.19
N MET A 494 -53.92 -27.74 75.94
CA MET A 494 -53.83 -27.82 77.40
C MET A 494 -55.10 -27.42 78.16
N ASN A 495 -56.11 -26.86 77.49
CA ASN A 495 -57.44 -26.56 78.07
C ASN A 495 -58.59 -27.34 77.39
N GLY A 496 -58.37 -27.96 76.23
CA GLY A 496 -59.39 -28.73 75.51
C GLY A 496 -59.63 -30.14 76.05
N ASP A 497 -58.61 -30.80 76.60
CA ASP A 497 -58.62 -32.24 76.92
C ASP A 497 -59.36 -32.61 78.23
N ALA A 498 -60.49 -31.95 78.48
CA ALA A 498 -61.48 -32.34 79.49
C ALA A 498 -62.76 -32.93 78.85
N GLN A 499 -62.89 -32.93 77.50
CA GLN A 499 -63.99 -33.62 76.82
C GLN A 499 -63.70 -34.00 75.35
N SER A 500 -63.86 -35.29 75.05
CA SER A 500 -64.20 -35.89 73.74
C SER A 500 -63.10 -36.14 72.68
N ASP A 501 -62.32 -37.21 72.87
CA ASP A 501 -62.04 -38.27 71.89
C ASP A 501 -62.03 -37.90 70.37
N VAL A 502 -61.02 -37.15 69.90
CA VAL A 502 -60.73 -37.00 68.46
C VAL A 502 -59.22 -37.09 68.17
N LEU A 503 -58.82 -38.13 67.43
CA LEU A 503 -57.54 -38.28 66.70
C LEU A 503 -56.21 -38.34 67.48
N SER A 504 -56.03 -39.46 68.18
CA SER A 504 -54.82 -40.33 68.11
C SER A 504 -53.41 -39.71 67.97
N THR A 505 -52.71 -39.66 69.12
CA THR A 505 -51.42 -40.36 69.36
C THR A 505 -50.45 -40.54 68.17
N SER A 506 -49.36 -39.78 68.06
CA SER A 506 -48.11 -39.81 68.86
C SER A 506 -47.07 -40.88 68.49
N THR A 507 -46.04 -40.41 67.77
CA THR A 507 -44.61 -40.57 68.10
C THR A 507 -43.98 -41.96 68.30
N ILE A 508 -43.37 -42.48 67.23
CA ILE A 508 -42.18 -43.37 67.28
C ILE A 508 -41.14 -42.72 66.34
N SER A 509 -40.15 -41.99 66.86
CA SER A 509 -38.85 -42.48 67.36
C SER A 509 -37.80 -42.78 66.27
N ARG A 510 -37.22 -41.70 65.72
CA ARG A 510 -35.81 -41.44 65.29
C ARG A 510 -34.99 -42.45 64.46
N ALA A 511 -35.27 -43.75 64.48
CA ALA A 511 -34.66 -44.73 63.60
C ALA A 511 -35.23 -44.65 62.18
N GLU A 512 -36.53 -44.38 62.06
CA GLU A 512 -37.19 -44.16 60.77
C GLU A 512 -36.64 -42.95 60.04
N GLU A 513 -36.14 -41.92 60.74
CA GLU A 513 -35.66 -40.68 60.13
C GLU A 513 -34.34 -40.87 59.35
N LEU A 514 -33.45 -41.74 59.83
CA LEU A 514 -32.26 -42.18 59.06
C LEU A 514 -32.61 -43.14 57.92
N ASN A 515 -33.69 -43.92 58.06
CA ASN A 515 -34.22 -44.71 56.95
C ASN A 515 -34.88 -43.80 55.90
N ARG A 516 -35.55 -42.72 56.31
CA ARG A 516 -36.22 -41.73 55.47
C ARG A 516 -35.23 -40.85 54.69
N LEU A 517 -34.04 -40.60 55.24
CA LEU A 517 -32.92 -40.03 54.49
C LEU A 517 -32.42 -41.00 53.40
N ARG A 518 -32.34 -42.31 53.69
CA ARG A 518 -32.05 -43.32 52.66
C ARG A 518 -33.16 -43.42 51.61
N GLU A 519 -34.44 -43.37 52.02
CA GLU A 519 -35.59 -43.33 51.10
C GLU A 519 -35.69 -42.00 50.31
N LEU A 520 -35.00 -40.95 50.75
CA LEU A 520 -34.85 -39.71 49.98
C LEU A 520 -33.73 -39.83 48.96
N ASP A 521 -32.57 -40.39 49.31
CA ASP A 521 -31.49 -40.68 48.35
C ASP A 521 -31.91 -41.75 47.33
N ASP A 522 -32.45 -42.89 47.78
CA ASP A 522 -33.16 -43.87 46.94
C ASP A 522 -34.30 -43.16 46.19
N GLY A 523 -34.97 -42.19 46.80
CA GLY A 523 -36.02 -41.38 46.18
C GLY A 523 -35.51 -40.45 45.08
N TYR A 524 -34.24 -40.06 45.07
CA TYR A 524 -33.58 -39.31 43.99
C TYR A 524 -32.92 -40.23 42.97
N GLU A 525 -32.27 -41.32 43.37
CA GLU A 525 -31.79 -42.35 42.45
C GLU A 525 -32.94 -43.01 41.70
N ASP A 526 -34.05 -43.34 42.36
CA ASP A 526 -35.23 -43.94 41.75
C ASP A 526 -36.06 -42.90 41.01
N LYS A 527 -36.01 -41.60 41.35
CA LYS A 527 -36.49 -40.55 40.43
C LYS A 527 -35.58 -40.39 39.22
N TYR A 528 -34.26 -40.51 39.35
CA TYR A 528 -33.32 -40.40 38.23
C TYR A 528 -33.36 -41.66 37.35
N ASN A 529 -33.58 -42.84 37.92
CA ASN A 529 -33.79 -44.10 37.22
C ASN A 529 -35.22 -44.25 36.69
N LYS A 530 -36.24 -43.64 37.33
CA LYS A 530 -37.56 -43.45 36.71
C LYS A 530 -37.51 -42.39 35.62
N LEU A 531 -36.74 -41.31 35.72
CA LEU A 531 -36.59 -40.32 34.65
C LEU A 531 -35.72 -40.85 33.51
N ARG A 532 -34.69 -41.64 33.79
CA ARG A 532 -33.84 -42.33 32.81
C ARG A 532 -34.56 -43.52 32.17
N SER A 533 -35.37 -44.26 32.92
CA SER A 533 -36.23 -45.30 32.35
C SER A 533 -37.51 -44.74 31.75
N LEU A 534 -37.97 -43.52 32.10
CA LEU A 534 -39.00 -42.78 31.38
C LEU A 534 -38.40 -42.19 30.11
N ALA A 535 -37.19 -41.64 30.12
CA ALA A 535 -36.48 -41.22 28.91
C ALA A 535 -36.12 -42.41 28.02
N MET A 536 -35.82 -43.59 28.59
CA MET A 536 -35.61 -44.82 27.82
C MET A 536 -36.93 -45.46 27.38
N LYS A 537 -38.02 -45.34 28.15
CA LYS A 537 -39.39 -45.73 27.73
C LYS A 537 -40.04 -44.70 26.81
N LEU A 538 -39.58 -43.45 26.77
CA LEU A 538 -39.99 -42.41 25.82
C LEU A 538 -39.12 -42.49 24.57
N LYS A 539 -37.83 -42.82 24.67
CA LYS A 539 -37.01 -43.19 23.51
C LYS A 539 -37.50 -44.50 22.91
N LYS A 540 -37.85 -45.50 23.73
CA LYS A 540 -38.45 -46.75 23.28
C LYS A 540 -39.89 -46.54 22.80
N LYS A 541 -40.75 -45.76 23.47
CA LYS A 541 -42.08 -45.40 22.94
C LYS A 541 -42.01 -44.54 21.70
N LEU A 542 -41.04 -43.65 21.54
CA LEU A 542 -40.89 -42.81 20.35
C LEU A 542 -40.29 -43.63 19.20
N GLN A 543 -39.36 -44.54 19.47
CA GLN A 543 -38.89 -45.51 18.49
C GLN A 543 -39.99 -46.52 18.12
N GLU A 544 -40.77 -47.02 19.09
CA GLU A 544 -41.96 -47.85 18.89
C GLU A 544 -43.06 -47.06 18.19
N GLN A 545 -43.25 -45.77 18.47
CA GLN A 545 -44.25 -44.93 17.79
C GLN A 545 -43.78 -44.53 16.39
N THR A 546 -42.50 -44.29 16.14
CA THR A 546 -41.98 -44.11 14.77
C THR A 546 -42.10 -45.41 13.98
N GLN A 547 -41.75 -46.55 14.58
CA GLN A 547 -41.87 -47.86 13.94
C GLN A 547 -43.34 -48.31 13.81
N GLN A 548 -44.22 -47.89 14.72
CA GLN A 548 -45.66 -48.11 14.67
C GLN A 548 -46.34 -47.16 13.69
N ILE A 549 -45.90 -45.90 13.57
CA ILE A 549 -46.32 -44.96 12.51
C ILE A 549 -45.91 -45.53 11.15
N GLN A 550 -44.65 -45.94 10.95
CA GLN A 550 -44.24 -46.63 9.73
C GLN A 550 -45.06 -47.91 9.47
N SER A 551 -45.38 -48.68 10.51
CA SER A 551 -46.28 -49.85 10.38
C SER A 551 -47.73 -49.47 10.08
N MET A 552 -48.21 -48.30 10.53
CA MET A 552 -49.57 -47.79 10.28
C MET A 552 -49.67 -46.97 8.99
N GLU A 553 -48.56 -46.51 8.43
CA GLU A 553 -48.47 -45.99 7.07
C GLU A 553 -48.50 -47.17 6.09
N GLN A 554 -47.67 -48.20 6.31
CA GLN A 554 -47.68 -49.41 5.47
C GLN A 554 -48.98 -50.22 5.62
N ALA A 555 -49.45 -50.47 6.85
CA ALA A 555 -50.75 -51.11 7.08
C ALA A 555 -51.93 -50.16 6.84
N GLY A 556 -51.72 -48.84 6.79
CA GLY A 556 -52.74 -47.86 6.42
C GLY A 556 -52.98 -47.83 4.92
N ALA A 557 -51.92 -47.82 4.12
CA ALA A 557 -51.99 -48.01 2.68
C ALA A 557 -52.64 -49.36 2.33
N ALA A 558 -52.16 -50.46 2.93
CA ALA A 558 -52.73 -51.79 2.71
C ALA A 558 -54.19 -51.92 3.21
N LYS A 559 -54.58 -51.19 4.27
CA LYS A 559 -55.98 -51.12 4.71
C LYS A 559 -56.84 -50.25 3.82
N LEU A 560 -56.35 -49.14 3.27
CA LEU A 560 -57.11 -48.35 2.29
C LEU A 560 -57.32 -49.15 1.01
N GLU A 561 -56.32 -49.89 0.51
CA GLU A 561 -56.52 -50.82 -0.61
C GLU A 561 -57.54 -51.91 -0.26
N ALA A 562 -57.40 -52.57 0.91
CA ALA A 562 -58.34 -53.61 1.34
C ALA A 562 -59.76 -53.08 1.62
N GLU A 563 -59.92 -51.87 2.14
CA GLU A 563 -61.22 -51.22 2.35
C GLU A 563 -61.84 -50.72 1.05
N VAL A 564 -61.05 -50.26 0.07
CA VAL A 564 -61.55 -49.95 -1.28
C VAL A 564 -61.99 -51.21 -2.02
N GLU A 565 -61.26 -52.33 -1.88
CA GLU A 565 -61.67 -53.63 -2.43
C GLU A 565 -62.89 -54.23 -1.69
N ALA A 566 -62.97 -54.05 -0.36
CA ALA A 566 -64.12 -54.43 0.45
C ALA A 566 -65.36 -53.56 0.14
N ILE A 567 -65.20 -52.25 -0.08
CA ILE A 567 -66.29 -51.35 -0.47
C ILE A 567 -66.77 -51.68 -1.89
N LYS A 568 -65.87 -51.98 -2.85
CA LYS A 568 -66.27 -52.48 -4.18
C LYS A 568 -67.06 -53.78 -4.09
N SER A 569 -66.57 -54.77 -3.32
CA SER A 569 -67.27 -56.06 -3.18
C SER A 569 -68.60 -55.93 -2.43
N ALA A 570 -68.68 -55.11 -1.39
CA ALA A 570 -69.92 -54.76 -0.71
C ALA A 570 -70.89 -53.97 -1.62
N GLN A 571 -70.38 -53.11 -2.51
CA GLN A 571 -71.19 -52.39 -3.50
C GLN A 571 -71.76 -53.36 -4.56
N VAL A 572 -70.98 -54.36 -5.00
CA VAL A 572 -71.47 -55.44 -5.87
C VAL A 572 -72.49 -56.32 -5.15
N GLN A 573 -72.26 -56.65 -3.88
CA GLN A 573 -73.20 -57.42 -3.05
C GLN A 573 -74.53 -56.67 -2.87
N LEU A 574 -74.48 -55.39 -2.49
CA LEU A 574 -75.66 -54.53 -2.35
C LEU A 574 -76.41 -54.36 -3.68
N GLN A 575 -75.69 -54.31 -4.81
CA GLN A 575 -76.29 -54.29 -6.15
C GLN A 575 -77.00 -55.62 -6.50
N GLN A 576 -76.54 -56.76 -5.97
CA GLN A 576 -77.25 -58.05 -6.08
C GLN A 576 -78.46 -58.11 -5.15
N ASP A 577 -78.30 -57.76 -3.88
CA ASP A 577 -79.36 -57.81 -2.86
C ASP A 577 -80.52 -56.85 -3.19
N LEU A 578 -80.22 -55.67 -3.73
CA LEU A 578 -81.23 -54.71 -4.17
C LEU A 578 -82.02 -55.22 -5.40
N ASN A 579 -81.39 -56.05 -6.26
CA ASN A 579 -82.08 -56.73 -7.35
C ASN A 579 -82.89 -57.96 -6.86
N ALA A 580 -82.41 -58.68 -5.84
CA ALA A 580 -83.16 -59.75 -5.18
C ALA A 580 -84.41 -59.22 -4.47
N ALA A 581 -84.27 -58.14 -3.69
CA ALA A 581 -85.39 -57.46 -3.01
C ALA A 581 -86.42 -56.89 -3.99
N ARG A 582 -86.01 -56.47 -5.20
CA ARG A 582 -86.93 -56.08 -6.29
C ARG A 582 -87.71 -57.28 -6.85
N ALA A 583 -87.06 -58.43 -7.02
CA ALA A 583 -87.72 -59.67 -7.44
C ALA A 583 -88.71 -60.22 -6.38
N GLU A 584 -88.39 -60.06 -5.10
CA GLU A 584 -89.28 -60.46 -4.00
C GLU A 584 -90.47 -59.51 -3.83
N ASN A 585 -90.27 -58.19 -3.94
CA ASN A 585 -91.37 -57.20 -3.95
C ASN A 585 -92.35 -57.36 -5.13
N GLN A 586 -91.95 -58.03 -6.21
CA GLN A 586 -92.88 -58.43 -7.28
C GLN A 586 -93.71 -59.68 -6.95
N LYS A 587 -93.26 -60.55 -6.04
CA LYS A 587 -94.00 -61.74 -5.59
C LYS A 587 -94.98 -61.48 -4.44
N LEU A 588 -94.80 -60.40 -3.67
CA LEU A 588 -95.64 -60.06 -2.51
C LEU A 588 -96.77 -59.04 -2.80
N LYS A 589 -97.20 -58.93 -4.06
CA LYS A 589 -98.33 -58.06 -4.48
C LYS A 589 -99.63 -58.80 -4.86
N SER A 590 -99.72 -60.11 -4.64
CA SER A 590 -100.83 -60.95 -5.13
C SER A 590 -101.38 -61.98 -4.11
N LYS A 591 -101.53 -61.59 -2.85
CA LYS A 591 -102.38 -62.21 -1.80
C LYS A 591 -102.73 -61.16 -0.73
N ASP A 592 -103.87 -61.17 -0.05
CA ASP A 592 -105.18 -61.80 -0.31
C ASP A 592 -106.25 -60.89 0.32
N LYS A 593 -107.45 -60.78 -0.28
CA LYS A 593 -108.59 -60.06 0.32
C LYS A 593 -109.75 -61.02 0.58
N SER A 594 -110.33 -60.97 1.79
CA SER A 594 -111.80 -60.95 2.08
C SER A 594 -112.20 -61.66 3.38
N LYS A 595 -113.40 -61.28 3.87
CA LYS A 595 -114.24 -61.91 4.92
C LYS A 595 -113.86 -61.62 6.38
N SER A 596 -114.80 -61.36 7.30
CA SER A 596 -116.22 -60.98 7.10
C SER A 596 -116.90 -60.43 8.37
N SER A 597 -117.20 -59.13 8.40
CA SER A 597 -118.51 -58.54 8.74
C SER A 597 -119.40 -59.28 9.77
N ASN A 598 -118.91 -59.52 10.98
CA ASN A 598 -119.75 -59.90 12.13
C ASN A 598 -119.13 -59.51 13.48
N VAL A 599 -118.29 -58.47 13.48
CA VAL A 599 -117.54 -58.02 14.66
C VAL A 599 -117.89 -56.57 15.01
N LEU A 600 -118.77 -55.87 14.25
CA LEU A 600 -118.99 -54.41 14.27
C LEU A 600 -119.03 -53.73 15.66
N ASN A 601 -119.67 -54.32 16.68
CA ASN A 601 -119.71 -53.71 18.02
C ASN A 601 -118.41 -53.90 18.83
N LEU A 602 -117.65 -54.97 18.57
CA LEU A 602 -116.27 -55.13 19.04
C LEU A 602 -115.27 -54.42 18.12
N GLU A 603 -115.57 -54.24 16.83
CA GLU A 603 -114.79 -53.42 15.90
C GLU A 603 -114.89 -51.93 16.25
N ILE A 604 -115.98 -51.43 16.86
CA ILE A 604 -116.03 -50.06 17.38
C ILE A 604 -115.12 -49.92 18.61
N GLU A 605 -115.25 -50.77 19.64
CA GLU A 605 -114.40 -50.66 20.83
C GLU A 605 -112.91 -50.98 20.52
N ALA A 606 -112.66 -51.92 19.61
CA ALA A 606 -111.32 -52.20 19.10
C ALA A 606 -110.83 -51.14 18.10
N ALA A 607 -111.69 -50.40 17.40
CA ALA A 607 -111.30 -49.23 16.62
C ALA A 607 -111.07 -48.03 17.52
N GLU A 608 -111.74 -47.85 18.66
CA GLU A 608 -111.44 -46.80 19.63
C GLU A 608 -110.14 -47.09 20.38
N LYS A 609 -109.89 -48.35 20.77
CA LYS A 609 -108.58 -48.79 21.28
C LYS A 609 -107.50 -48.72 20.21
N SER A 610 -107.76 -49.15 18.98
CA SER A 610 -106.80 -49.03 17.87
C SER A 610 -106.58 -47.57 17.46
N LEU A 611 -107.58 -46.68 17.53
CA LEU A 611 -107.44 -45.26 17.20
C LEU A 611 -106.69 -44.50 18.30
N SER A 612 -106.90 -44.85 19.58
CA SER A 612 -106.11 -44.31 20.69
C SER A 612 -104.69 -44.90 20.73
N GLU A 613 -104.50 -46.16 20.34
CA GLU A 613 -103.17 -46.77 20.19
C GLU A 613 -102.45 -46.24 18.92
N VAL A 614 -103.18 -45.98 17.82
CA VAL A 614 -102.66 -45.33 16.61
C VAL A 614 -102.39 -43.85 16.86
N SER A 615 -103.20 -43.13 17.63
CA SER A 615 -102.91 -41.73 17.97
C SER A 615 -101.77 -41.62 18.98
N ALA A 616 -101.63 -42.57 19.92
CA ALA A 616 -100.45 -42.70 20.78
C ALA A 616 -99.19 -43.06 19.96
N LYS A 617 -99.29 -43.98 18.99
CA LYS A 617 -98.20 -44.29 18.06
C LYS A 617 -97.89 -43.13 17.11
N LEU A 618 -98.88 -42.33 16.72
CA LEU A 618 -98.72 -41.14 15.89
C LEU A 618 -98.05 -40.01 16.68
N LEU A 619 -98.43 -39.80 17.93
CA LEU A 619 -97.76 -38.87 18.85
C LEU A 619 -96.32 -39.32 19.13
N ALA A 620 -96.11 -40.59 19.46
CA ALA A 620 -94.76 -41.15 19.65
C ALA A 620 -93.91 -41.02 18.38
N LYS A 621 -94.49 -41.26 17.19
CA LYS A 621 -93.79 -41.04 15.92
C LYS A 621 -93.62 -39.56 15.57
N SER A 622 -94.47 -38.65 16.05
CA SER A 622 -94.23 -37.22 15.96
C SER A 622 -93.06 -36.81 16.84
N THR A 623 -93.00 -37.28 18.09
CA THR A 623 -91.86 -36.99 18.98
C THR A 623 -90.56 -37.64 18.51
N ASP A 624 -90.61 -38.85 17.93
CA ASP A 624 -89.46 -39.47 17.25
C ASP A 624 -89.02 -38.63 16.05
N LEU A 625 -89.95 -38.07 15.27
CA LEU A 625 -89.65 -37.21 14.12
C LEU A 625 -89.13 -35.82 14.54
N GLU A 626 -89.64 -35.24 15.62
CA GLU A 626 -89.11 -34.02 16.25
C GLU A 626 -87.66 -34.26 16.72
N ALA A 627 -87.41 -35.32 17.48
CA ALA A 627 -86.06 -35.67 17.93
C ALA A 627 -85.12 -35.97 16.74
N LEU A 628 -85.60 -36.66 15.70
CA LEU A 628 -84.83 -36.87 14.47
C LEU A 628 -84.55 -35.55 13.74
N ARG A 629 -85.49 -34.58 13.70
CA ARG A 629 -85.26 -33.23 13.17
C ARG A 629 -84.22 -32.46 13.97
N GLU A 630 -84.25 -32.51 15.31
CA GLU A 630 -83.24 -31.88 16.16
C GLU A 630 -81.86 -32.52 15.99
N THR A 631 -81.78 -33.84 15.85
CA THR A 631 -80.50 -34.51 15.50
C THR A 631 -80.04 -34.17 14.07
N LEU A 632 -80.95 -33.99 13.11
CA LEU A 632 -80.60 -33.53 11.75
C LEU A 632 -80.04 -32.11 11.79
N VAL A 633 -80.73 -31.15 12.42
CA VAL A 633 -80.30 -29.75 12.52
C VAL A 633 -78.98 -29.61 13.28
N SER A 634 -78.78 -30.36 14.36
CA SER A 634 -77.48 -30.38 15.06
C SER A 634 -76.37 -31.00 14.20
N LYS A 635 -76.66 -32.00 13.36
CA LYS A 635 -75.70 -32.52 12.38
C LYS A 635 -75.40 -31.53 11.25
N GLU A 636 -76.41 -30.86 10.72
CA GLU A 636 -76.25 -29.78 9.74
C GLU A 636 -75.37 -28.65 10.30
N ASN A 637 -75.58 -28.26 11.56
CA ASN A 637 -74.73 -27.29 12.25
C ASN A 637 -73.27 -27.78 12.44
N THR A 638 -73.05 -29.07 12.72
CA THR A 638 -71.66 -29.60 12.72
C THR A 638 -71.06 -29.66 11.31
N ILE A 639 -71.86 -29.86 10.27
CA ILE A 639 -71.41 -29.88 8.87
C ILE A 639 -71.07 -28.46 8.38
N THR A 640 -71.81 -27.43 8.79
CA THR A 640 -71.45 -26.03 8.46
C THR A 640 -70.19 -25.59 9.22
N GLN A 641 -70.03 -25.97 10.49
CA GLN A 641 -68.80 -25.73 11.25
C GLN A 641 -67.58 -26.41 10.60
N LEU A 642 -67.66 -27.70 10.26
CA LEU A 642 -66.57 -28.41 9.59
C LEU A 642 -66.25 -27.83 8.20
N ARG A 643 -67.25 -27.36 7.44
CA ARG A 643 -67.01 -26.65 6.17
C ARG A 643 -66.31 -25.31 6.37
N GLN A 644 -66.62 -24.58 7.43
CA GLN A 644 -65.94 -23.33 7.78
C GLN A 644 -64.49 -23.59 8.21
N GLU A 645 -64.24 -24.64 8.99
CA GLU A 645 -62.89 -25.08 9.38
C GLU A 645 -62.06 -25.51 8.17
N ILE A 646 -62.63 -26.30 7.25
CA ILE A 646 -61.99 -26.66 5.96
C ILE A 646 -61.66 -25.40 5.15
N SER A 647 -62.58 -24.45 5.02
CA SER A 647 -62.38 -23.20 4.29
C SER A 647 -61.24 -22.34 4.87
N ILE A 648 -61.07 -22.33 6.20
CA ILE A 648 -59.95 -21.66 6.88
C ILE A 648 -58.62 -22.39 6.63
N LEU A 649 -58.63 -23.73 6.63
CA LEU A 649 -57.44 -24.54 6.33
C LEU A 649 -57.02 -24.43 4.85
N GLU A 650 -57.97 -24.40 3.92
CA GLU A 650 -57.74 -24.13 2.49
C GLU A 650 -57.12 -22.73 2.30
N GLN A 651 -57.65 -21.70 2.95
CA GLN A 651 -57.11 -20.34 2.90
C GLN A 651 -55.69 -20.25 3.51
N ALA A 652 -55.42 -20.99 4.59
CA ALA A 652 -54.08 -21.09 5.18
C ALA A 652 -53.10 -21.80 4.23
N GLN A 653 -53.52 -22.92 3.62
CA GLN A 653 -52.72 -23.68 2.66
C GLN A 653 -52.38 -22.84 1.42
N ASP A 654 -53.32 -22.07 0.88
CA ASP A 654 -53.06 -21.16 -0.25
C ASP A 654 -52.10 -20.02 0.15
N GLY A 655 -52.20 -19.51 1.39
CA GLY A 655 -51.27 -18.54 1.95
C GLY A 655 -49.83 -19.08 2.06
N GLU A 656 -49.67 -20.28 2.62
CA GLU A 656 -48.37 -20.97 2.68
C GLU A 656 -47.83 -21.28 1.27
N ALA A 657 -48.69 -21.73 0.36
CA ALA A 657 -48.30 -22.00 -1.04
C ALA A 657 -47.88 -20.73 -1.79
N ALA A 658 -48.49 -19.58 -1.50
CA ALA A 658 -48.07 -18.27 -2.02
C ALA A 658 -46.71 -17.85 -1.45
N HIS A 659 -46.51 -17.98 -0.13
CA HIS A 659 -45.24 -17.69 0.53
C HIS A 659 -44.10 -18.61 0.03
N CYS A 660 -44.35 -19.90 -0.19
CA CYS A 660 -43.39 -20.82 -0.80
C CYS A 660 -43.02 -20.44 -2.24
N LYS A 661 -43.96 -19.90 -3.03
CA LYS A 661 -43.68 -19.37 -4.38
C LYS A 661 -42.79 -18.13 -4.32
N GLN A 662 -43.07 -17.20 -3.39
CA GLN A 662 -42.26 -16.00 -3.17
C GLN A 662 -40.84 -16.36 -2.72
N LEU A 663 -40.68 -17.22 -1.71
CA LEU A 663 -39.38 -17.75 -1.27
C LEU A 663 -38.60 -18.41 -2.41
N LYS A 664 -39.28 -19.16 -3.29
CA LYS A 664 -38.64 -19.74 -4.47
C LYS A 664 -38.18 -18.68 -5.46
N GLN A 665 -39.00 -17.67 -5.76
CA GLN A 665 -38.61 -16.55 -6.63
C GLN A 665 -37.42 -15.77 -6.06
N GLU A 666 -37.36 -15.57 -4.73
CA GLU A 666 -36.24 -14.93 -4.04
C GLU A 666 -34.96 -15.77 -4.16
N ILE A 667 -35.05 -17.09 -3.98
CA ILE A 667 -33.95 -18.03 -4.17
C ILE A 667 -33.48 -18.04 -5.63
N ASP A 668 -34.38 -18.11 -6.60
CA ASP A 668 -34.05 -18.10 -8.03
C ASP A 668 -33.40 -16.75 -8.44
N ARG A 669 -33.86 -15.62 -7.86
CA ARG A 669 -33.24 -14.29 -8.01
C ARG A 669 -31.83 -14.23 -7.44
N MET A 670 -31.62 -14.74 -6.22
CA MET A 670 -30.29 -14.82 -5.61
C MET A 670 -29.36 -15.75 -6.40
N GLN A 671 -29.85 -16.86 -6.95
CA GLN A 671 -29.06 -17.76 -7.80
C GLN A 671 -28.65 -17.11 -9.13
N ALA A 672 -29.48 -16.24 -9.71
CA ALA A 672 -29.09 -15.44 -10.87
C ALA A 672 -27.97 -14.46 -10.50
N GLN A 673 -28.19 -13.63 -9.47
CA GLN A 673 -27.19 -12.65 -9.02
C GLN A 673 -25.86 -13.30 -8.61
N LEU A 674 -25.88 -14.51 -8.02
CA LEU A 674 -24.67 -15.27 -7.72
C LEU A 674 -23.91 -15.71 -8.98
N LYS A 675 -24.61 -16.13 -10.05
CA LYS A 675 -23.99 -16.50 -11.33
C LYS A 675 -23.37 -15.28 -12.01
N ASP A 676 -24.09 -14.16 -12.02
CA ASP A 676 -23.61 -12.91 -12.64
C ASP A 676 -22.37 -12.38 -11.91
N ALA A 677 -22.38 -12.41 -10.56
CA ALA A 677 -21.22 -12.05 -9.74
C ALA A 677 -20.02 -12.99 -9.93
N VAL A 678 -20.26 -14.30 -10.11
CA VAL A 678 -19.21 -15.28 -10.45
C VAL A 678 -18.65 -15.04 -11.86
N HIS A 679 -19.51 -14.69 -12.83
CA HIS A 679 -19.08 -14.37 -14.19
C HIS A 679 -18.22 -13.10 -14.23
N GLY A 680 -18.67 -12.00 -13.60
CA GLY A 680 -17.88 -10.77 -13.52
C GLY A 680 -16.57 -10.95 -12.76
N ARG A 681 -16.55 -11.82 -11.73
CA ARG A 681 -15.29 -12.21 -11.06
C ARG A 681 -14.36 -13.00 -11.98
N GLN A 682 -14.89 -13.87 -12.84
CA GLN A 682 -14.11 -14.63 -13.82
C GLN A 682 -13.50 -13.71 -14.90
N GLU A 683 -14.24 -12.71 -15.36
CA GLU A 683 -13.77 -11.70 -16.30
C GLU A 683 -12.71 -10.78 -15.67
N ALA A 684 -12.92 -10.32 -14.43
CA ALA A 684 -11.94 -9.55 -13.69
C ALA A 684 -10.63 -10.33 -13.45
N LEU A 685 -10.71 -11.65 -13.23
CA LEU A 685 -9.54 -12.53 -13.14
C LEU A 685 -8.82 -12.69 -14.50
N PHE A 686 -9.56 -12.70 -15.60
CA PHE A 686 -8.98 -12.73 -16.95
C PHE A 686 -8.24 -11.44 -17.28
N GLY A 687 -8.90 -10.28 -17.12
CA GLY A 687 -8.28 -8.96 -17.34
C GLY A 687 -7.11 -8.70 -16.38
N LYS A 688 -7.17 -9.17 -15.13
CA LYS A 688 -6.00 -9.16 -14.23
C LYS A 688 -4.82 -9.94 -14.83
N LYS A 689 -5.06 -11.14 -15.39
CA LYS A 689 -4.00 -11.96 -15.98
C LYS A 689 -3.38 -11.33 -17.22
N GLU A 690 -4.18 -10.66 -18.05
CA GLU A 690 -3.67 -9.90 -19.21
C GLU A 690 -2.82 -8.70 -18.75
N LEU A 691 -3.23 -8.00 -17.69
CA LEU A 691 -2.43 -6.94 -17.07
C LEU A 691 -1.13 -7.47 -16.45
N GLU A 692 -1.14 -8.64 -15.81
CA GLU A 692 0.06 -9.30 -15.28
C GLU A 692 1.05 -9.66 -16.41
N GLN A 693 0.56 -10.19 -17.54
CA GLN A 693 1.39 -10.50 -18.72
C GLN A 693 1.95 -9.24 -19.38
N SER A 694 1.17 -8.16 -19.47
CA SER A 694 1.63 -6.85 -19.97
C SER A 694 2.72 -6.26 -19.06
N LEU A 695 2.54 -6.33 -17.74
CA LEU A 695 3.53 -5.91 -16.75
C LEU A 695 4.83 -6.72 -16.86
N GLU A 696 4.74 -8.03 -17.09
CA GLU A 696 5.90 -8.91 -17.30
C GLU A 696 6.66 -8.56 -18.58
N GLN A 697 5.96 -8.31 -19.69
CA GLN A 697 6.58 -7.82 -20.94
C GLN A 697 7.26 -6.46 -20.77
N GLN A 698 6.63 -5.52 -20.05
CA GLN A 698 7.24 -4.22 -19.76
C GLN A 698 8.47 -4.32 -18.86
N LYS A 699 8.49 -5.23 -17.88
CA LYS A 699 9.70 -5.51 -17.07
C LYS A 699 10.86 -6.01 -17.92
N LEU A 700 10.60 -6.98 -18.82
CA LEU A 700 11.62 -7.50 -19.74
C LEU A 700 12.21 -6.41 -20.64
N GLN A 701 11.37 -5.49 -21.15
CA GLN A 701 11.84 -4.34 -21.93
C GLN A 701 12.69 -3.36 -21.10
N VAL A 702 12.29 -3.09 -19.85
CA VAL A 702 13.08 -2.24 -18.93
C VAL A 702 14.44 -2.87 -18.60
N ASP A 703 14.50 -4.18 -18.40
CA ASP A 703 15.75 -4.89 -18.08
C ASP A 703 16.65 -5.05 -19.33
N GLU A 704 16.08 -5.15 -20.54
CA GLU A 704 16.83 -5.04 -21.80
C GLU A 704 17.47 -3.65 -21.97
N VAL A 705 16.70 -2.57 -21.75
CA VAL A 705 17.22 -1.19 -21.83
C VAL A 705 18.29 -0.94 -20.76
N ARG A 706 18.14 -1.50 -19.56
CA ARG A 706 19.18 -1.44 -18.50
C ARG A 706 20.47 -2.14 -18.91
N LEU A 707 20.39 -3.29 -19.58
CA LEU A 707 21.56 -3.99 -20.08
C LEU A 707 22.29 -3.15 -21.16
N GLN A 708 21.55 -2.60 -22.13
CA GLN A 708 22.10 -1.71 -23.15
C GLN A 708 22.75 -0.46 -22.55
N LEU A 709 22.14 0.13 -21.51
CA LEU A 709 22.72 1.26 -20.77
C LEU A 709 24.02 0.87 -20.06
N ALA A 710 24.05 -0.29 -19.38
CA ALA A 710 25.25 -0.78 -18.68
C ALA A 710 26.41 -1.08 -19.64
N GLU A 711 26.14 -1.70 -20.80
CA GLU A 711 27.13 -1.91 -21.86
C GLU A 711 27.66 -0.57 -22.40
N SER A 712 26.78 0.43 -22.58
CA SER A 712 27.16 1.78 -22.99
C SER A 712 28.08 2.44 -21.95
N THR A 713 27.69 2.45 -20.67
CA THR A 713 28.50 2.98 -19.57
C THR A 713 29.87 2.30 -19.48
N GLN A 714 29.95 0.98 -19.64
CA GLN A 714 31.22 0.25 -19.65
C GLN A 714 32.13 0.66 -20.83
N GLN A 715 31.54 0.93 -22.01
CA GLN A 715 32.28 1.47 -23.14
C GLN A 715 32.78 2.90 -22.89
N TYR A 716 32.02 3.76 -22.21
CA TYR A 716 32.49 5.10 -21.84
C TYR A 716 33.58 5.05 -20.76
N GLU A 717 33.43 4.22 -19.72
CA GLU A 717 34.47 4.01 -18.71
C GLU A 717 35.80 3.53 -19.32
N SER A 718 35.77 2.58 -20.26
CA SER A 718 36.98 2.05 -20.89
C SER A 718 37.68 3.11 -21.77
N LYS A 719 36.90 3.95 -22.49
CA LYS A 719 37.42 5.11 -23.23
C LYS A 719 38.05 6.15 -22.29
N LEU A 720 37.39 6.45 -21.16
CA LEU A 720 37.88 7.41 -20.16
C LEU A 720 39.16 6.93 -19.46
N LYS A 721 39.23 5.63 -19.11
CA LYS A 721 40.46 5.03 -18.56
C LYS A 721 41.61 5.11 -19.56
N HIS A 722 41.35 4.85 -20.84
CA HIS A 722 42.37 4.96 -21.89
C HIS A 722 42.81 6.41 -22.17
N SER A 723 41.90 7.40 -22.12
CA SER A 723 42.28 8.80 -22.27
C SER A 723 43.06 9.32 -21.04
N GLN A 724 42.72 8.87 -19.83
CA GLN A 724 43.50 9.14 -18.62
C GLN A 724 44.90 8.50 -18.68
N GLU A 725 45.04 7.27 -19.18
CA GLU A 725 46.34 6.66 -19.44
C GLU A 725 47.17 7.48 -20.44
N LEU A 726 46.59 7.91 -21.56
CA LEU A 726 47.24 8.77 -22.54
C LEU A 726 47.66 10.12 -21.95
N LEU A 727 46.80 10.76 -21.14
CA LEU A 727 47.10 12.02 -20.47
C LEU A 727 48.25 11.85 -19.47
N ASN A 728 48.21 10.82 -18.62
CA ASN A 728 49.28 10.53 -17.66
C ASN A 728 50.62 10.26 -18.35
N ASN A 729 50.62 9.51 -19.47
CA ASN A 729 51.82 9.30 -20.28
C ASN A 729 52.36 10.60 -20.92
N SER A 730 51.48 11.55 -21.26
CA SER A 730 51.85 12.88 -21.77
C SER A 730 52.43 13.77 -20.66
N VAL A 731 51.80 13.77 -19.47
CA VAL A 731 52.28 14.49 -18.29
C VAL A 731 53.69 14.01 -17.89
N GLN A 732 53.91 12.69 -17.81
CA GLN A 732 55.25 12.14 -17.50
C GLN A 732 56.30 12.52 -18.56
N GLN A 733 55.92 12.67 -19.83
CA GLN A 733 56.82 13.14 -20.88
C GLN A 733 57.14 14.64 -20.76
N LEU A 734 56.17 15.45 -20.30
CA LEU A 734 56.38 16.88 -20.02
C LEU A 734 57.24 17.09 -18.76
N GLU A 735 57.00 16.32 -17.69
CA GLU A 735 57.84 16.31 -16.49
C GLU A 735 59.29 15.95 -16.81
N ALA A 736 59.51 14.89 -17.60
CA ALA A 736 60.85 14.49 -18.04
C ALA A 736 61.54 15.55 -18.94
N GLN A 737 60.78 16.32 -19.72
CA GLN A 737 61.31 17.46 -20.48
C GLN A 737 61.62 18.66 -19.58
N GLN A 738 60.80 18.93 -18.57
CA GLN A 738 61.01 20.00 -17.59
C GLN A 738 62.26 19.73 -16.74
N ASP A 739 62.47 18.49 -16.30
CA ASP A 739 63.70 18.06 -15.60
C ASP A 739 64.94 18.20 -16.48
N ALA A 740 64.83 17.86 -17.78
CA ALA A 740 65.93 18.02 -18.73
C ALA A 740 66.27 19.50 -19.01
N LEU A 741 65.25 20.37 -19.07
CA LEU A 741 65.45 21.83 -19.18
C LEU A 741 66.10 22.39 -17.92
N SER A 742 65.62 22.01 -16.73
CA SER A 742 66.19 22.45 -15.45
C SER A 742 67.67 22.03 -15.30
N GLN A 743 68.03 20.82 -15.74
CA GLN A 743 69.43 20.38 -15.81
C GLN A 743 70.25 21.20 -16.80
N LEU A 744 69.69 21.61 -17.93
CA LEU A 744 70.35 22.46 -18.92
C LEU A 744 70.56 23.90 -18.42
N GLU A 745 69.57 24.47 -17.73
CA GLU A 745 69.67 25.77 -17.05
C GLU A 745 70.72 25.76 -15.93
N ALA A 746 70.76 24.70 -15.12
CA ALA A 746 71.78 24.53 -14.10
C ALA A 746 73.21 24.43 -14.72
N ALA A 747 73.35 23.71 -15.83
CA ALA A 747 74.60 23.63 -16.58
C ALA A 747 74.99 24.97 -17.23
N LEU A 748 74.02 25.72 -17.76
CA LEU A 748 74.21 27.06 -18.30
C LEU A 748 74.73 28.01 -17.20
N HIS A 749 74.04 28.10 -16.07
CA HIS A 749 74.48 28.92 -14.93
C HIS A 749 75.84 28.50 -14.37
N GLN A 750 76.21 27.21 -14.43
CA GLN A 750 77.56 26.77 -14.08
C GLN A 750 78.61 27.26 -15.08
N ALA A 751 78.31 27.20 -16.39
CA ALA A 751 79.17 27.71 -17.46
C ALA A 751 79.27 29.25 -17.46
N GLU A 752 78.20 29.96 -17.10
CA GLU A 752 78.19 31.41 -16.90
C GLU A 752 79.11 31.80 -15.73
N ARG A 753 78.97 31.16 -14.56
CA ARG A 753 79.86 31.38 -13.41
C ARG A 753 81.32 31.08 -13.75
N ALA A 754 81.59 30.03 -14.53
CA ALA A 754 82.94 29.71 -15.00
C ALA A 754 83.48 30.77 -15.97
N ASN A 755 82.64 31.34 -16.84
CA ASN A 755 83.01 32.47 -17.70
C ASN A 755 83.22 33.76 -16.90
N GLU A 756 82.43 34.01 -15.85
CA GLU A 756 82.61 35.16 -14.95
C GLU A 756 83.94 35.04 -14.19
N GLN A 757 84.28 33.83 -13.72
CA GLN A 757 85.58 33.51 -13.13
C GLN A 757 86.72 33.70 -14.15
N LEU A 758 86.62 33.17 -15.38
CA LEU A 758 87.61 33.42 -16.42
C LEU A 758 87.73 34.92 -16.77
N ARG A 759 86.64 35.70 -16.70
CA ARG A 759 86.66 37.15 -16.91
C ARG A 759 87.37 37.88 -15.76
N THR A 760 87.16 37.50 -14.51
CA THR A 760 87.89 38.09 -13.38
C THR A 760 89.37 37.72 -13.44
N GLU A 761 89.70 36.45 -13.69
CA GLU A 761 91.08 35.98 -13.92
C GLU A 761 91.75 36.69 -15.11
N TYR A 762 91.04 36.86 -16.23
CA TYR A 762 91.54 37.62 -17.38
C TYR A 762 91.71 39.12 -17.06
N SER A 763 90.84 39.70 -16.24
CA SER A 763 90.99 41.10 -15.80
C SER A 763 92.21 41.27 -14.88
N GLU A 764 92.45 40.32 -13.98
CA GLU A 764 93.66 40.26 -13.16
C GLU A 764 94.91 40.04 -14.02
N TYR A 765 94.86 39.10 -14.97
CA TYR A 765 95.96 38.85 -15.91
C TYR A 765 96.24 40.09 -16.76
N LYS A 766 95.20 40.79 -17.24
CA LYS A 766 95.31 42.06 -17.97
C LYS A 766 95.90 43.16 -17.11
N LEU A 767 95.57 43.26 -15.82
CA LEU A 767 96.19 44.20 -14.88
C LEU A 767 97.66 43.85 -14.61
N LYS A 768 97.98 42.56 -14.39
CA LYS A 768 99.36 42.05 -14.22
C LYS A 768 100.19 42.31 -15.50
N ALA A 769 99.62 42.05 -16.68
CA ALA A 769 100.23 42.31 -17.98
C ALA A 769 100.33 43.81 -18.30
N GLN A 770 99.40 44.66 -17.85
CA GLN A 770 99.50 46.12 -17.97
C GLN A 770 100.55 46.71 -17.01
N ALA A 771 100.73 46.13 -15.82
CA ALA A 771 101.85 46.48 -14.95
C ALA A 771 103.20 46.10 -15.58
N VAL A 772 103.28 44.95 -16.26
CA VAL A 772 104.45 44.55 -17.07
C VAL A 772 104.63 45.46 -18.30
N LEU A 773 103.57 45.86 -18.99
CA LEU A 773 103.63 46.74 -20.16
C LEU A 773 103.98 48.19 -19.81
N ARG A 774 103.53 48.72 -18.67
CA ARG A 774 104.08 49.97 -18.11
C ARG A 774 105.57 49.87 -17.76
N LYS A 775 106.07 48.65 -17.55
CA LYS A 775 107.51 48.33 -17.38
C LYS A 775 108.22 47.98 -18.70
N GLN A 776 107.49 47.95 -19.82
CA GLN A 776 107.95 47.62 -21.17
C GLN A 776 107.43 48.64 -22.22
N GLN A 777 107.26 49.91 -21.82
CA GLN A 777 107.03 51.02 -22.78
C GLN A 777 108.32 51.34 -23.55
N ASN A 778 108.72 50.41 -24.41
CA ASN A 778 109.63 50.61 -25.54
C ASN A 778 109.69 49.35 -26.43
N ARG A 779 108.53 48.80 -26.86
CA ARG A 779 108.46 48.04 -28.13
C ARG A 779 107.07 47.70 -28.68
N ASP A 780 107.11 47.48 -30.00
CA ASP A 780 106.25 46.69 -30.89
C ASP A 780 104.82 47.19 -31.22
N SER A 781 104.68 47.65 -32.48
CA SER A 781 103.47 48.14 -33.14
C SER A 781 102.43 47.04 -33.43
N ASP A 782 102.82 45.76 -33.32
CA ASP A 782 102.03 44.60 -33.72
C ASP A 782 100.80 44.36 -32.82
N LYS A 783 100.73 45.05 -31.67
CA LYS A 783 99.59 45.00 -30.74
C LYS A 783 98.37 45.81 -31.20
N GLU A 784 98.54 46.86 -31.99
CA GLU A 784 97.40 47.65 -32.47
C GLU A 784 96.55 46.83 -33.45
N GLN A 785 97.17 46.12 -34.40
CA GLN A 785 96.43 45.29 -35.38
C GLN A 785 95.67 44.14 -34.73
N TYR A 786 96.19 43.54 -33.65
CA TYR A 786 95.46 42.53 -32.88
C TYR A 786 94.25 43.12 -32.13
N LEU A 787 94.37 44.34 -31.60
CA LEU A 787 93.27 45.02 -30.92
C LEU A 787 92.20 45.53 -31.90
N GLU A 788 92.58 45.94 -33.12
CA GLU A 788 91.63 46.25 -34.20
C GLU A 788 90.84 44.99 -34.63
N ALA A 789 91.50 43.83 -34.73
CA ALA A 789 90.84 42.56 -35.02
C ALA A 789 89.89 42.12 -33.87
N GLU A 790 90.29 42.30 -32.61
CA GLU A 790 89.44 42.02 -31.44
C GLU A 790 88.22 42.97 -31.39
N LEU A 791 88.41 44.26 -31.70
CA LEU A 791 87.31 45.23 -31.82
C LEU A 791 86.36 44.93 -32.99
N ALA A 792 86.87 44.43 -34.13
CA ALA A 792 86.04 43.98 -35.24
C ALA A 792 85.20 42.75 -34.86
N ALA A 793 85.80 41.77 -34.16
CA ALA A 793 85.09 40.60 -33.66
C ALA A 793 84.01 40.97 -32.61
N MET A 794 84.31 41.91 -31.71
CA MET A 794 83.35 42.40 -30.72
C MET A 794 82.17 43.16 -31.36
N ARG A 795 82.42 43.98 -32.39
CA ARG A 795 81.35 44.63 -33.17
C ARG A 795 80.47 43.60 -33.90
N ALA A 796 81.07 42.58 -34.51
CA ALA A 796 80.33 41.50 -35.17
C ALA A 796 79.51 40.63 -34.18
N ASN A 797 79.84 40.64 -32.88
CA ASN A 797 78.99 40.05 -31.84
C ASN A 797 77.92 41.02 -31.32
N GLU A 798 78.21 42.33 -31.21
CA GLU A 798 77.18 43.34 -30.90
C GLU A 798 76.09 43.35 -31.97
N GLU A 799 76.47 43.26 -33.25
CA GLU A 799 75.57 43.24 -34.40
C GLU A 799 74.66 42.00 -34.36
N LYS A 800 75.20 40.79 -34.13
CA LYS A 800 74.41 39.57 -33.91
C LYS A 800 73.49 39.64 -32.67
N LEU A 801 73.93 40.30 -31.60
CA LEU A 801 73.10 40.50 -30.41
C LEU A 801 71.96 41.50 -30.67
N ARG A 802 72.16 42.48 -31.57
CA ARG A 802 71.08 43.32 -32.09
C ARG A 802 70.14 42.53 -32.99
N GLU A 803 70.65 41.77 -33.96
CA GLU A 803 69.82 40.88 -34.80
C GLU A 803 68.98 39.90 -33.95
N SER A 804 69.57 39.30 -32.91
CA SER A 804 68.86 38.42 -31.99
C SER A 804 67.84 39.16 -31.13
N ARG A 805 68.14 40.39 -30.67
CA ARG A 805 67.21 41.25 -29.94
C ARG A 805 66.03 41.66 -30.82
N ASP A 806 66.30 42.05 -32.06
CA ASP A 806 65.30 42.55 -33.00
C ASP A 806 64.43 41.41 -33.55
N ALA A 807 64.99 40.19 -33.67
CA ALA A 807 64.20 38.97 -33.83
C ALA A 807 63.32 38.67 -32.61
N SER A 808 63.81 38.91 -31.38
CA SER A 808 63.01 38.75 -30.15
C SER A 808 61.89 39.78 -30.02
N THR A 809 62.12 41.06 -30.33
CA THR A 809 61.05 42.08 -30.32
C THR A 809 60.05 41.82 -31.44
N LEU A 810 60.49 41.47 -32.65
CA LEU A 810 59.57 41.07 -33.73
C LEU A 810 58.76 39.81 -33.36
N ARG A 811 59.30 38.92 -32.52
CA ARG A 811 58.56 37.78 -31.96
C ARG A 811 57.58 38.19 -30.85
N ILE A 812 57.91 39.18 -30.02
CA ILE A 812 56.98 39.76 -29.03
C ILE A 812 55.80 40.42 -29.75
N ASN A 813 56.06 41.27 -30.73
CA ASN A 813 55.01 41.92 -31.54
C ASN A 813 54.08 40.90 -32.25
N GLN A 814 54.61 39.75 -32.68
CA GLN A 814 53.79 38.65 -33.23
C GLN A 814 52.87 37.99 -32.19
N LEU A 815 53.31 37.90 -30.92
CA LEU A 815 52.52 37.34 -29.83
C LEU A 815 51.49 38.36 -29.33
N GLU A 816 51.84 39.65 -29.29
CA GLU A 816 50.92 40.74 -28.99
C GLU A 816 49.79 40.81 -30.03
N SER A 817 50.09 40.74 -31.33
CA SER A 817 49.08 40.62 -32.39
C SER A 817 48.18 39.39 -32.20
N GLN A 818 48.75 38.23 -31.87
CA GLN A 818 47.97 37.01 -31.61
C GLN A 818 47.08 37.13 -30.36
N LEU A 819 47.49 37.90 -29.35
CA LEU A 819 46.66 38.19 -28.18
C LEU A 819 45.54 39.18 -28.50
N GLU A 820 45.78 40.22 -29.31
CA GLU A 820 44.71 41.10 -29.79
C GLU A 820 43.69 40.35 -30.65
N ASP A 821 44.14 39.47 -31.56
CA ASP A 821 43.25 38.72 -32.43
C ASP A 821 42.42 37.69 -31.64
N LEU A 822 43.01 36.99 -30.66
CA LEU A 822 42.27 36.14 -29.73
C LEU A 822 41.31 36.94 -28.81
N GLN A 823 41.62 38.20 -28.49
CA GLN A 823 40.68 39.08 -27.79
C GLN A 823 39.49 39.47 -28.68
N ARG A 824 39.73 39.78 -29.97
CA ARG A 824 38.69 40.07 -30.97
C ARG A 824 37.75 38.88 -31.17
N ASP A 825 38.31 37.69 -31.33
CA ASP A 825 37.53 36.44 -31.44
C ASP A 825 36.69 36.18 -30.17
N ASN A 826 37.25 36.43 -28.99
CA ASN A 826 36.53 36.27 -27.73
C ASN A 826 35.38 37.30 -27.59
N THR A 827 35.58 38.57 -27.99
CA THR A 827 34.49 39.56 -28.05
C THR A 827 33.39 39.16 -29.03
N HIS A 828 33.73 38.68 -30.24
CA HIS A 828 32.73 38.20 -31.20
C HIS A 828 31.98 36.94 -30.73
N LEU A 829 32.63 36.05 -29.98
CA LEU A 829 31.96 34.91 -29.35
C LEU A 829 31.00 35.34 -28.23
N LEU A 830 31.34 36.38 -27.46
CA LEU A 830 30.45 36.96 -26.44
C LEU A 830 29.25 37.68 -27.07
N GLU A 831 29.47 38.49 -28.12
CA GLU A 831 28.40 39.13 -28.90
C GLU A 831 27.43 38.08 -29.47
N ARG A 832 27.96 37.07 -30.17
CA ARG A 832 27.14 35.97 -30.72
C ARG A 832 26.41 35.16 -29.65
N SER A 833 26.96 35.03 -28.45
CA SER A 833 26.28 34.40 -27.31
C SER A 833 25.10 35.25 -26.83
N GLN A 834 25.25 36.57 -26.78
CA GLN A 834 24.14 37.49 -26.46
C GLN A 834 23.05 37.49 -27.55
N GLU A 835 23.42 37.44 -28.83
CA GLU A 835 22.47 37.28 -29.95
C GLU A 835 21.65 35.99 -29.82
N LEU A 836 22.30 34.86 -29.50
CA LEU A 836 21.61 33.58 -29.31
C LEU A 836 20.67 33.60 -28.09
N LEU A 837 21.05 34.26 -26.99
CA LEU A 837 20.18 34.46 -25.83
C LEU A 837 18.96 35.32 -26.17
N ALA A 838 19.15 36.41 -26.93
CA ALA A 838 18.04 37.26 -27.38
C ALA A 838 17.04 36.49 -28.27
N VAL A 839 17.52 35.66 -29.20
CA VAL A 839 16.67 34.78 -30.02
C VAL A 839 15.94 33.74 -29.16
N ILE A 840 16.57 33.18 -28.14
CA ILE A 840 15.93 32.26 -27.19
C ILE A 840 14.79 32.94 -26.43
N ASP A 841 14.98 34.18 -25.97
CA ASP A 841 13.94 34.93 -25.25
C ASP A 841 12.80 35.41 -26.17
N GLU A 842 13.10 35.74 -27.42
CA GLU A 842 12.06 36.01 -28.44
C GLU A 842 11.24 34.74 -28.75
N LEU A 843 11.88 33.57 -28.85
CA LEU A 843 11.19 32.29 -29.00
C LEU A 843 10.35 31.91 -27.78
N LYS A 844 10.76 32.25 -26.55
CA LYS A 844 9.92 32.10 -25.34
C LYS A 844 8.66 32.96 -25.45
N SER A 845 8.82 34.24 -25.78
CA SER A 845 7.73 35.20 -25.98
C SER A 845 6.71 34.71 -27.03
N GLN A 846 7.20 34.20 -28.17
CA GLN A 846 6.35 33.61 -29.20
C GLN A 846 5.59 32.36 -28.72
N ASN A 847 6.23 31.47 -27.95
CA ASN A 847 5.56 30.31 -27.36
C ASN A 847 4.51 30.70 -26.31
N GLU A 848 4.77 31.73 -25.51
CA GLU A 848 3.80 32.25 -24.54
C GLU A 848 2.58 32.83 -25.26
N ALA A 849 2.78 33.66 -26.29
CA ALA A 849 1.70 34.21 -27.11
C ALA A 849 0.86 33.11 -27.79
N LEU A 850 1.50 32.08 -28.35
CA LEU A 850 0.82 30.90 -28.93
C LEU A 850 0.06 30.10 -27.87
N THR A 851 0.55 30.04 -26.63
CA THR A 851 -0.13 29.37 -25.52
C THR A 851 -1.36 30.16 -25.07
N GLN A 852 -1.25 31.48 -24.94
CA GLN A 852 -2.38 32.37 -24.62
C GLN A 852 -3.47 32.33 -25.72
N GLU A 853 -3.08 32.24 -27.00
CA GLU A 853 -4.02 32.12 -28.12
C GLU A 853 -4.71 30.74 -28.16
N ASN A 854 -3.99 29.64 -27.91
CA ASN A 854 -4.61 28.31 -27.74
C ASN A 854 -5.61 28.30 -26.56
N GLN A 855 -5.28 28.96 -25.44
CA GLN A 855 -6.21 29.11 -24.32
C GLN A 855 -7.46 29.92 -24.70
N ARG A 856 -7.31 31.01 -25.46
CA ARG A 856 -8.46 31.77 -26.01
C ARG A 856 -9.35 30.91 -26.91
N GLN A 857 -8.76 30.12 -27.81
CA GLN A 857 -9.51 29.26 -28.72
C GLN A 857 -10.24 28.14 -27.97
N LEU A 858 -9.63 27.56 -26.92
CA LEU A 858 -10.28 26.60 -26.04
C LEU A 858 -11.44 27.22 -25.24
N GLN A 859 -11.26 28.44 -24.70
CA GLN A 859 -12.33 29.20 -24.02
C GLN A 859 -13.49 29.51 -24.98
N LEU A 860 -13.21 29.92 -26.22
CA LEU A 860 -14.23 30.17 -27.24
C LEU A 860 -15.01 28.90 -27.58
N GLN A 861 -14.33 27.76 -27.73
CA GLN A 861 -14.97 26.46 -27.95
C GLN A 861 -15.85 26.03 -26.76
N GLN A 862 -15.40 26.26 -25.51
CA GLN A 862 -16.23 26.01 -24.33
C GLN A 862 -17.48 26.91 -24.30
N GLN A 863 -17.36 28.21 -24.64
CA GLN A 863 -18.53 29.09 -24.74
C GLN A 863 -19.52 28.64 -25.83
N GLN A 864 -19.04 28.17 -26.99
CA GLN A 864 -19.89 27.59 -28.03
C GLN A 864 -20.61 26.33 -27.56
N LEU A 865 -19.91 25.43 -26.84
CA LEU A 865 -20.54 24.23 -26.25
C LEU A 865 -21.59 24.58 -25.19
N VAL A 866 -21.36 25.62 -24.39
CA VAL A 866 -22.36 26.13 -23.42
C VAL A 866 -23.57 26.75 -24.14
N GLN A 867 -23.37 27.51 -25.23
CA GLN A 867 -24.49 28.02 -26.04
C GLN A 867 -25.30 26.88 -26.69
N HIS A 868 -24.64 25.87 -27.25
CA HIS A 868 -25.33 24.71 -27.83
C HIS A 868 -26.08 23.90 -26.77
N ARG A 869 -25.51 23.71 -25.59
CA ARG A 869 -26.23 23.09 -24.47
C ARG A 869 -27.46 23.92 -24.09
N LEU A 870 -27.34 25.24 -23.97
CA LEU A 870 -28.47 26.11 -23.64
C LEU A 870 -29.56 26.09 -24.73
N GLN A 871 -29.19 25.96 -26.01
CA GLN A 871 -30.15 25.75 -27.11
C GLN A 871 -30.86 24.40 -27.00
N ILE A 872 -30.17 23.32 -26.60
CA ILE A 872 -30.80 22.02 -26.35
C ILE A 872 -31.75 22.12 -25.15
N GLU A 873 -31.32 22.75 -24.06
CA GLU A 873 -32.11 22.98 -22.84
C GLU A 873 -33.41 23.76 -23.18
N GLN A 874 -33.33 24.82 -23.99
CA GLN A 874 -34.49 25.57 -24.50
C GLN A 874 -35.39 24.76 -25.45
N MET A 875 -34.81 23.89 -26.29
CA MET A 875 -35.60 23.00 -27.17
C MET A 875 -36.32 21.92 -26.36
N ASP A 876 -35.68 21.38 -25.32
CA ASP A 876 -36.27 20.37 -24.44
C ASP A 876 -37.34 20.97 -23.51
N ASP A 877 -37.21 22.23 -23.08
CA ASP A 877 -38.31 22.98 -22.42
C ASP A 877 -39.53 23.11 -23.35
N VAL A 878 -39.30 23.47 -24.63
CA VAL A 878 -40.35 23.55 -25.65
C VAL A 878 -40.97 22.17 -25.92
N HIS A 879 -40.17 21.10 -25.94
CA HIS A 879 -40.65 19.74 -26.07
C HIS A 879 -41.43 19.27 -24.84
N GLN A 880 -41.00 19.57 -23.62
CA GLN A 880 -41.73 19.27 -22.38
C GLN A 880 -43.07 19.98 -22.34
N MET A 881 -43.10 21.28 -22.66
CA MET A 881 -44.36 22.05 -22.79
C MET A 881 -45.28 21.45 -23.85
N ARG A 882 -44.73 20.94 -24.96
CA ARG A 882 -45.50 20.26 -26.01
C ARG A 882 -46.02 18.89 -25.56
N VAL A 883 -45.23 18.12 -24.81
CA VAL A 883 -45.61 16.82 -24.23
C VAL A 883 -46.69 17.00 -23.17
N ALA A 884 -46.56 17.99 -22.27
CA ALA A 884 -47.59 18.31 -21.28
C ALA A 884 -48.91 18.74 -21.96
N GLN A 885 -48.83 19.55 -23.02
CA GLN A 885 -50.00 19.94 -23.82
C GLN A 885 -50.65 18.74 -24.54
N LEU A 886 -49.87 17.77 -25.00
CA LEU A 886 -50.38 16.51 -25.59
C LEU A 886 -50.96 15.57 -24.53
N GLN A 887 -50.33 15.44 -23.36
CA GLN A 887 -50.85 14.67 -22.22
C GLN A 887 -52.20 15.23 -21.75
N GLN A 888 -52.33 16.56 -21.67
CA GLN A 888 -53.61 17.21 -21.35
C GLN A 888 -54.69 16.94 -22.41
N GLN A 889 -54.33 16.83 -23.70
CA GLN A 889 -55.25 16.43 -24.76
C GLN A 889 -55.63 14.94 -24.67
N VAL A 890 -54.68 14.06 -24.31
CA VAL A 890 -54.96 12.63 -24.06
C VAL A 890 -55.90 12.47 -22.87
N GLU A 891 -55.67 13.16 -21.75
CA GLU A 891 -56.54 13.10 -20.57
C GLU A 891 -57.97 13.63 -20.88
N GLN A 892 -58.09 14.62 -21.76
CA GLN A 892 -59.39 15.11 -22.25
C GLN A 892 -60.07 14.09 -23.18
N LEU A 893 -59.32 13.34 -24.00
CA LEU A 893 -59.84 12.27 -24.85
C LEU A 893 -60.23 11.02 -24.05
N GLU A 894 -59.46 10.63 -23.03
CA GLU A 894 -59.79 9.52 -22.13
C GLU A 894 -61.09 9.79 -21.35
N LYS A 895 -61.31 11.05 -20.93
CA LYS A 895 -62.57 11.52 -20.35
C LYS A 895 -63.75 11.57 -21.33
N ALA A 896 -63.50 11.50 -22.65
CA ALA A 896 -64.54 11.37 -23.67
C ALA A 896 -64.79 9.89 -24.07
N ILE A 897 -63.78 9.03 -23.98
CA ILE A 897 -63.85 7.61 -24.35
C ILE A 897 -64.68 6.78 -23.34
N THR A 898 -64.83 7.24 -22.10
CA THR A 898 -65.66 6.56 -21.09
C THR A 898 -67.17 6.65 -21.32
N THR A 899 -67.64 7.34 -22.37
CA THR A 899 -69.08 7.48 -22.68
C THR A 899 -69.48 7.19 -24.13
N ASN A 900 -69.13 6.02 -24.68
CA ASN A 900 -70.00 5.18 -25.53
C ASN A 900 -69.26 3.97 -26.15
N PRO A 901 -69.87 2.77 -26.23
CA PRO A 901 -69.40 1.69 -27.10
C PRO A 901 -69.99 1.80 -28.52
N THR A 902 -69.27 1.31 -29.55
CA THR A 902 -69.75 0.49 -30.71
C THR A 902 -68.91 0.70 -31.99
N ALA A 903 -68.60 -0.43 -32.66
CA ALA A 903 -68.19 -0.59 -34.07
C ALA A 903 -66.84 -0.05 -34.61
N ALA A 904 -66.10 -0.97 -35.24
CA ALA A 904 -65.24 -0.76 -36.42
C ALA A 904 -66.09 -1.08 -37.71
N PRO A 905 -65.64 -0.87 -38.97
CA PRO A 905 -64.27 -0.63 -39.46
C PRO A 905 -64.09 0.45 -40.57
N ALA A 906 -62.91 0.42 -41.23
CA ALA A 906 -62.39 1.10 -42.45
C ALA A 906 -63.39 1.59 -43.54
N PRO A 907 -63.04 2.58 -44.43
CA PRO A 907 -61.72 2.73 -45.10
C PRO A 907 -61.18 4.15 -45.46
N VAL A 908 -60.02 4.15 -46.15
CA VAL A 908 -59.22 5.20 -46.87
C VAL A 908 -60.02 6.13 -47.83
N PRO A 909 -59.53 7.35 -48.28
CA PRO A 909 -58.13 7.63 -48.70
C PRO A 909 -57.49 9.05 -48.57
N ALA A 910 -56.14 9.09 -48.60
CA ALA A 910 -55.21 10.15 -49.08
C ALA A 910 -55.26 11.56 -48.39
N ILE A 911 -54.22 12.43 -48.38
CA ILE A 911 -53.16 12.78 -49.36
C ILE A 911 -51.85 13.28 -48.65
N ALA A 912 -50.70 13.07 -49.32
CA ALA A 912 -49.41 13.82 -49.26
C ALA A 912 -48.29 13.58 -48.19
N SER A 913 -47.07 13.80 -48.71
CA SER A 913 -45.80 14.24 -48.10
C SER A 913 -44.93 13.29 -47.26
N LEU A 914 -43.96 12.71 -47.99
CA LEU A 914 -42.55 12.44 -47.63
C LEU A 914 -42.22 11.36 -46.59
N GLU A 915 -41.33 10.47 -47.03
CA GLU A 915 -40.78 9.34 -46.29
C GLU A 915 -39.54 9.76 -45.49
N SER A 916 -39.34 9.15 -44.31
CA SER A 916 -38.02 9.03 -43.70
C SER A 916 -37.87 7.65 -43.07
N THR A 917 -36.88 6.90 -43.54
CA THR A 917 -36.53 5.57 -43.03
C THR A 917 -35.07 5.56 -42.61
N SER A 918 -34.82 5.06 -41.40
CA SER A 918 -33.51 4.50 -40.99
C SER A 918 -33.11 3.35 -41.94
N PRO A 919 -31.82 2.97 -42.09
CA PRO A 919 -30.69 3.29 -41.21
C PRO A 919 -29.36 3.70 -41.88
N GLU A 920 -28.44 4.11 -41.00
CA GLU A 920 -27.02 3.70 -40.86
C GLU A 920 -26.28 2.93 -41.98
N GLN A 921 -24.94 3.12 -41.98
CA GLN A 921 -23.89 2.43 -42.76
C GLN A 921 -23.64 2.97 -44.19
N SER A 922 -22.38 2.85 -44.65
CA SER A 922 -21.81 3.33 -45.93
C SER A 922 -21.41 4.82 -46.02
N LYS A 923 -20.36 5.20 -45.27
CA LYS A 923 -19.49 6.34 -45.67
C LYS A 923 -18.02 6.26 -45.18
N ILE A 924 -17.49 5.04 -45.17
CA ILE A 924 -16.07 4.81 -45.52
C ILE A 924 -16.02 4.76 -47.06
N ASP A 925 -14.86 5.06 -47.65
CA ASP A 925 -14.60 5.05 -49.10
C ASP A 925 -15.19 6.22 -49.92
N PHE A 926 -14.68 7.44 -49.67
CA PHE A 926 -14.39 8.43 -50.73
C PHE A 926 -13.46 9.55 -50.20
N LEU A 927 -12.14 9.42 -50.41
CA LEU A 927 -11.10 10.49 -50.48
C LEU A 927 -9.67 9.91 -50.37
N LEU A 928 -9.37 8.87 -51.15
CA LEU A 928 -7.99 8.50 -51.50
C LEU A 928 -7.76 8.89 -52.96
N ASP A 929 -7.15 10.06 -53.15
CA ASP A 929 -6.20 10.39 -54.25
C ASP A 929 -5.98 11.91 -54.32
N HIS A 930 -4.88 12.38 -53.73
CA HIS A 930 -3.95 13.28 -54.41
C HIS A 930 -2.66 13.47 -53.60
N ASP A 931 -1.55 12.93 -54.10
CA ASP A 931 -0.20 13.20 -53.57
C ASP A 931 0.25 14.64 -53.82
N THR A 932 0.88 15.28 -52.82
CA THR A 932 2.25 15.83 -52.92
C THR A 932 2.77 16.27 -51.55
N SER A 933 4.02 15.88 -51.22
CA SER A 933 4.85 16.34 -50.07
C SER A 933 4.30 16.13 -48.65
N GLY A 934 5.16 15.65 -47.73
CA GLY A 934 4.77 15.18 -46.39
C GLY A 934 5.35 15.96 -45.21
N GLU A 935 5.67 15.23 -44.13
CA GLU A 935 6.24 15.73 -42.85
C GLU A 935 5.30 16.46 -41.87
N THR A 936 4.05 15.99 -41.69
CA THR A 936 3.19 16.39 -40.54
C THR A 936 2.34 15.26 -39.93
N LEU A 937 2.80 13.98 -39.98
CA LEU A 937 2.01 12.82 -39.55
C LEU A 937 2.58 12.00 -38.36
N ALA A 938 3.54 12.55 -37.61
CA ALA A 938 4.09 11.90 -36.40
C ALA A 938 3.42 12.37 -35.09
N GLN A 939 2.92 13.61 -35.02
CA GLN A 939 2.46 14.24 -33.77
C GLN A 939 0.94 14.11 -33.50
N LEU A 940 0.13 13.76 -34.50
CA LEU A 940 -1.34 13.68 -34.38
C LEU A 940 -1.87 12.36 -33.78
N ALA A 941 -1.02 11.37 -33.55
CA ALA A 941 -1.41 10.07 -32.99
C ALA A 941 -1.60 10.08 -31.46
N ALA A 942 -1.12 11.11 -30.75
CA ALA A 942 -1.05 11.15 -29.28
C ALA A 942 -2.31 11.72 -28.59
N GLN A 943 -3.31 12.21 -29.33
CA GLN A 943 -4.50 12.86 -28.75
C GLN A 943 -5.83 12.28 -29.28
N ARG A 944 -6.28 11.14 -28.70
CA ARG A 944 -7.71 10.80 -28.42
C ARG A 944 -7.89 9.37 -27.86
N LYS A 945 -7.66 9.24 -26.55
CA LYS A 945 -8.13 8.22 -25.58
C LYS A 945 -7.51 8.66 -24.24
N ILE A 946 -8.21 8.84 -23.12
CA ILE A 946 -9.56 8.44 -22.69
C ILE A 946 -10.35 9.67 -22.21
N SER A 947 -11.68 9.55 -22.04
CA SER A 947 -12.51 10.53 -21.31
C SER A 947 -13.59 9.83 -20.47
N THR A 948 -14.22 10.61 -19.58
CA THR A 948 -15.49 10.37 -18.87
C THR A 948 -15.58 9.31 -17.74
N ALA A 949 -15.16 9.71 -16.54
CA ALA A 949 -15.97 9.69 -15.29
C ALA A 949 -15.33 10.70 -14.30
N SER A 950 -15.93 11.83 -13.91
CA SER A 950 -17.17 12.04 -13.12
C SER A 950 -17.03 11.46 -11.70
N ARG A 951 -16.96 12.24 -10.60
CA ARG A 951 -17.62 13.55 -10.32
C ARG A 951 -16.86 14.50 -9.36
N ARG A 952 -16.85 15.79 -9.74
CA ARG A 952 -17.16 17.03 -8.97
C ARG A 952 -16.26 17.53 -7.81
N SER A 953 -16.30 18.87 -7.69
CA SER A 953 -15.94 19.75 -6.56
C SER A 953 -14.51 19.71 -6.00
N HIS A 954 -13.63 20.50 -6.61
CA HIS A 954 -13.25 21.77 -5.98
C HIS A 954 -13.01 22.84 -7.06
N ASP A 955 -13.34 24.10 -6.79
CA ASP A 955 -12.95 25.21 -7.64
C ASP A 955 -11.45 25.50 -7.44
N PHE A 956 -10.71 25.71 -8.54
CA PHE A 956 -9.29 26.04 -8.49
C PHE A 956 -9.10 27.53 -8.80
N MET A 957 -8.75 28.29 -7.78
CA MET A 957 -8.49 29.73 -7.87
C MET A 957 -7.27 29.99 -8.80
N PRO A 958 -7.37 30.89 -9.80
CA PRO A 958 -6.25 31.19 -10.68
C PRO A 958 -5.03 31.71 -9.91
N LEU A 959 -3.83 31.26 -10.30
CA LEU A 959 -2.61 31.47 -9.54
C LEU A 959 -2.23 32.95 -9.37
N ASP A 960 -2.62 33.81 -10.32
CA ASP A 960 -2.37 35.26 -10.29
C ASP A 960 -3.12 35.99 -9.15
N GLU A 961 -4.24 35.44 -8.68
CA GLU A 961 -5.01 36.05 -7.59
C GLU A 961 -4.46 35.63 -6.21
N LEU A 962 -3.91 34.41 -6.11
CA LEU A 962 -3.19 33.91 -4.93
C LEU A 962 -1.86 34.63 -4.66
N LEU A 963 -1.23 35.19 -5.69
CA LEU A 963 0.01 35.98 -5.58
C LEU A 963 -0.23 37.47 -5.25
N ASN A 964 -1.48 37.93 -5.22
CA ASN A 964 -1.83 39.34 -5.00
C ASN A 964 -2.80 39.57 -3.81
N THR A 965 -3.31 38.51 -3.19
CA THR A 965 -4.00 38.58 -1.89
C THR A 965 -3.00 38.58 -0.72
N SER A 966 -3.14 39.53 0.21
CA SER A 966 -2.18 39.73 1.30
C SER A 966 -2.28 38.65 2.39
N LEU A 967 -1.11 38.09 2.77
CA LEU A 967 -0.97 37.04 3.78
C LEU A 967 -1.17 37.57 5.22
N ASN A 968 -2.40 37.99 5.54
CA ASN A 968 -2.74 38.64 6.82
C ASN A 968 -4.14 38.22 7.33
N ALA A 969 -4.39 36.92 7.43
CA ALA A 969 -5.58 36.37 8.09
C ALA A 969 -5.32 34.99 8.72
N ILE A 970 -5.89 34.77 9.90
CA ILE A 970 -6.08 33.48 10.61
C ILE A 970 -4.83 32.85 11.27
N ASN A 971 -4.56 33.33 12.48
CA ASN A 971 -4.38 32.56 13.73
C ASN A 971 -3.28 31.47 13.85
N SER A 972 -2.15 31.81 14.47
CA SER A 972 -1.88 31.43 15.88
C SER A 972 -0.67 32.20 16.46
N ASP A 973 -0.55 32.29 17.79
CA ASP A 973 0.43 33.12 18.50
C ASP A 973 1.90 32.68 18.30
N GLN A 974 2.65 33.38 17.44
CA GLN A 974 3.98 34.00 17.71
C GLN A 974 4.59 34.63 16.43
N VAL A 975 5.72 35.33 16.59
CA VAL A 975 6.53 35.96 15.51
C VAL A 975 5.88 37.18 14.81
N THR A 976 5.46 38.18 15.59
CA THR A 976 5.14 39.52 15.06
C THR A 976 6.37 40.41 15.03
N THR A 977 7.19 40.37 13.96
CA THR A 977 8.06 41.47 13.49
C THR A 977 8.77 41.10 12.18
N ILE A 978 9.25 42.10 11.43
CA ILE A 978 10.04 41.96 10.18
C ILE A 978 9.29 41.39 8.96
N SER A 979 8.39 42.18 8.36
CA SER A 979 8.13 42.10 6.91
C SER A 979 7.61 43.43 6.36
N ASN A 980 8.52 44.37 6.03
CA ASN A 980 8.13 45.65 5.42
C ASN A 980 9.30 46.34 4.66
N PHE A 981 9.98 45.63 3.75
CA PHE A 981 11.00 46.25 2.88
C PHE A 981 11.07 45.56 1.51
N GLY A 982 10.47 46.16 0.48
CA GLY A 982 10.36 45.49 -0.83
C GLY A 982 9.44 46.14 -1.88
N ARG A 983 9.34 47.48 -1.95
CA ARG A 983 8.72 48.14 -3.12
C ARG A 983 9.42 49.43 -3.49
N SER A 984 9.54 49.67 -4.80
CA SER A 984 10.47 50.61 -5.40
C SER A 984 10.03 52.08 -5.31
N VAL A 985 11.01 52.98 -5.31
CA VAL A 985 10.88 54.35 -5.84
C VAL A 985 11.93 54.49 -6.93
N SER A 986 11.50 54.85 -8.14
CA SER A 986 12.35 55.07 -9.31
C SER A 986 11.65 56.08 -10.21
N MET A 987 12.35 57.16 -10.56
CA MET A 987 11.81 58.37 -11.20
C MET A 987 10.81 59.13 -10.30
N GLN A 988 10.68 60.46 -10.38
CA GLN A 988 11.17 61.40 -11.40
C GLN A 988 11.51 62.77 -10.76
N ASP A 989 12.40 63.55 -11.40
CA ASP A 989 12.72 65.00 -11.37
C ASP A 989 12.23 65.85 -10.15
N ASP A 990 13.00 66.77 -9.55
CA ASP A 990 13.81 67.82 -10.22
C ASP A 990 14.78 68.56 -9.25
N ASP A 991 15.82 69.18 -9.83
CA ASP A 991 16.73 70.29 -9.41
C ASP A 991 17.37 70.49 -7.98
N LEU A 992 18.55 71.14 -8.00
CA LEU A 992 19.30 71.88 -6.97
C LEU A 992 20.12 71.19 -5.83
N GLU A 993 21.22 71.86 -5.49
CA GLU A 993 22.26 71.44 -4.52
C GLU A 993 21.90 71.73 -3.04
N LEU A 994 22.46 70.93 -2.10
CA LEU A 994 23.28 71.37 -0.93
C LEU A 994 23.21 70.40 0.28
N GLY A 995 24.37 69.98 0.83
CA GLY A 995 24.47 69.59 2.27
C GLY A 995 24.72 68.11 2.63
N GLY A 996 25.86 67.55 2.23
CA GLY A 996 26.26 66.15 2.53
C GLY A 996 26.64 65.85 4.00
N VAL A 997 25.68 65.89 4.92
CA VAL A 997 25.86 65.47 6.33
C VAL A 997 24.82 64.43 6.80
N GLY A 998 23.61 64.40 6.20
CA GLY A 998 22.55 63.47 6.62
C GLY A 998 22.81 61.99 6.26
N GLU A 999 23.40 61.73 5.09
CA GLU A 999 23.54 60.37 4.55
C GLU A 999 24.41 59.45 5.42
N THR A 1000 25.50 59.98 5.99
CA THR A 1000 26.41 59.17 6.81
C THR A 1000 25.75 58.70 8.10
N GLN A 1001 24.89 59.52 8.71
CA GLN A 1001 24.18 59.16 9.94
C GLN A 1001 23.01 58.22 9.67
N ALA A 1002 22.32 58.38 8.53
CA ALA A 1002 21.31 57.42 8.06
C ALA A 1002 21.93 56.04 7.73
N ALA A 1003 23.06 56.01 7.03
CA ALA A 1003 23.79 54.78 6.73
C ALA A 1003 24.32 54.08 8.00
N LEU A 1004 24.78 54.84 9.00
CA LEU A 1004 25.25 54.30 10.28
C LEU A 1004 24.09 53.76 11.15
N ALA A 1005 22.89 54.33 11.05
CA ALA A 1005 21.68 53.75 11.62
C ALA A 1005 21.29 52.44 10.92
N ALA A 1006 21.18 52.45 9.59
CA ALA A 1006 20.81 51.28 8.79
C ALA A 1006 21.80 50.11 8.93
N THR A 1007 23.10 50.38 9.09
CA THR A 1007 24.10 49.33 9.36
C THR A 1007 24.02 48.77 10.78
N LYS A 1008 23.69 49.59 11.80
CA LYS A 1008 23.40 49.08 13.16
C LYS A 1008 22.13 48.24 13.21
N GLU A 1009 21.09 48.62 12.47
CA GLU A 1009 19.85 47.85 12.36
C GLU A 1009 20.10 46.49 11.66
N ARG A 1010 20.83 46.50 10.53
CA ARG A 1010 21.28 45.26 9.87
C ARG A 1010 22.14 44.39 10.79
N LEU A 1011 23.03 44.98 11.59
CA LEU A 1011 23.84 44.23 12.57
C LEU A 1011 22.95 43.58 13.64
N SER A 1012 22.00 44.32 14.22
CA SER A 1012 21.03 43.78 15.20
C SER A 1012 20.20 42.61 14.63
N ILE A 1013 19.77 42.72 13.37
CA ILE A 1013 19.05 41.65 12.65
C ILE A 1013 19.96 40.44 12.37
N GLN A 1014 21.25 40.64 12.08
CA GLN A 1014 22.18 39.51 11.93
C GLN A 1014 22.54 38.88 13.28
N GLU A 1015 22.65 39.65 14.37
CA GLU A 1015 22.83 39.08 15.70
C GLU A 1015 21.61 38.29 16.17
N SER A 1016 20.38 38.74 15.90
CA SER A 1016 19.17 37.97 16.24
C SER A 1016 19.08 36.68 15.42
N ARG A 1017 19.45 36.72 14.14
CA ARG A 1017 19.60 35.51 13.29
C ARG A 1017 20.66 34.56 13.82
N VAL A 1018 21.85 35.03 14.20
CA VAL A 1018 22.91 34.20 14.79
C VAL A 1018 22.46 33.58 16.11
N ARG A 1019 21.75 34.33 16.96
CA ARG A 1019 21.17 33.79 18.20
C ARG A 1019 20.12 32.72 17.92
N HIS A 1020 19.21 32.93 16.97
CA HIS A 1020 18.20 31.93 16.59
C HIS A 1020 18.82 30.67 15.96
N LEU A 1021 19.79 30.82 15.07
CA LEU A 1021 20.57 29.71 14.50
C LEU A 1021 21.34 28.95 15.59
N THR A 1022 21.83 29.63 16.63
CA THR A 1022 22.49 28.98 17.78
C THR A 1022 21.50 28.16 18.61
N THR A 1023 20.27 28.65 18.81
CA THR A 1023 19.18 27.87 19.45
C THR A 1023 18.81 26.66 18.61
N LEU A 1024 18.59 26.85 17.30
CA LEU A 1024 18.27 25.74 16.38
C LEU A 1024 19.38 24.69 16.31
N LEU A 1025 20.66 25.11 16.37
CA LEU A 1025 21.79 24.19 16.45
C LEU A 1025 21.80 23.42 17.78
N ALA A 1026 21.51 24.06 18.91
CA ALA A 1026 21.40 23.37 20.20
C ALA A 1026 20.22 22.37 20.25
N GLU A 1027 19.09 22.72 19.61
CA GLU A 1027 17.94 21.82 19.44
C GLU A 1027 18.29 20.63 18.53
N ASN A 1028 18.98 20.87 17.40
CA ASN A 1028 19.48 19.82 16.52
C ASN A 1028 20.54 18.92 17.20
N GLU A 1029 21.44 19.47 18.02
CA GLU A 1029 22.38 18.68 18.84
C GLU A 1029 21.64 17.82 19.88
N GLN A 1030 20.58 18.37 20.50
CA GLN A 1030 19.74 17.63 21.44
C GLN A 1030 18.98 16.49 20.75
N ASP A 1031 18.42 16.73 19.57
CA ASP A 1031 17.69 15.71 18.80
C ASP A 1031 18.62 14.68 18.18
N LEU A 1032 19.82 15.05 17.73
CA LEU A 1032 20.86 14.11 17.33
C LEU A 1032 21.28 13.22 18.51
N ALA A 1033 21.35 13.76 19.74
CA ALA A 1033 21.59 12.96 20.94
C ALA A 1033 20.43 11.99 21.26
N LYS A 1034 19.16 12.42 21.15
CA LYS A 1034 17.97 11.55 21.30
C LYS A 1034 17.97 10.43 20.24
N LEU A 1035 18.20 10.79 18.97
CA LEU A 1035 18.27 9.84 17.85
C LEU A 1035 19.43 8.86 18.03
N THR A 1036 20.59 9.30 18.53
CA THR A 1036 21.72 8.41 18.85
C THR A 1036 21.35 7.44 19.97
N GLN A 1037 20.73 7.91 21.06
CA GLN A 1037 20.27 7.05 22.15
C GLN A 1037 19.21 6.05 21.68
N MET A 1038 18.26 6.47 20.84
CA MET A 1038 17.26 5.59 20.24
C MET A 1038 17.90 4.57 19.29
N ASN A 1039 18.89 4.97 18.50
CA ASN A 1039 19.61 4.10 17.58
C ASN A 1039 20.42 3.02 18.34
N ASP A 1040 21.07 3.39 19.44
CA ASP A 1040 21.76 2.43 20.32
C ASP A 1040 20.80 1.53 21.13
N MET A 1041 19.62 2.04 21.50
CA MET A 1041 18.54 1.22 22.07
C MET A 1041 18.02 0.19 21.04
N LEU A 1042 17.76 0.62 19.80
CA LEU A 1042 17.32 -0.26 18.71
C LEU A 1042 18.41 -1.27 18.31
N LYS A 1043 19.69 -0.89 18.30
CA LYS A 1043 20.81 -1.83 18.12
C LYS A 1043 20.87 -2.88 19.23
N GLU A 1044 20.64 -2.52 20.49
CA GLU A 1044 20.64 -3.50 21.57
C GLU A 1044 19.37 -4.35 21.58
N GLU A 1045 18.21 -3.83 21.18
CA GLU A 1045 17.00 -4.64 21.03
C GLU A 1045 17.08 -5.60 19.83
N LEU A 1046 17.67 -5.17 18.71
CA LEU A 1046 18.04 -6.05 17.60
C LEU A 1046 18.97 -7.17 18.09
N ARG A 1047 20.05 -6.84 18.80
CA ARG A 1047 20.95 -7.85 19.41
C ARG A 1047 20.26 -8.72 20.46
N ARG A 1048 19.25 -8.23 21.17
CA ARG A 1048 18.46 -9.03 22.12
C ARG A 1048 17.59 -10.03 21.39
N GLN A 1049 17.00 -9.63 20.26
CA GLN A 1049 16.17 -10.48 19.42
C GLN A 1049 17.03 -11.53 18.68
N GLU A 1050 18.15 -11.14 18.06
CA GLU A 1050 19.18 -12.06 17.52
C GLU A 1050 19.58 -13.11 18.58
N ARG A 1051 19.95 -12.66 19.79
CA ARG A 1051 20.29 -13.55 20.92
C ARG A 1051 19.10 -14.36 21.42
N SER A 1052 17.86 -14.01 21.08
CA SER A 1052 16.65 -14.78 21.41
C SER A 1052 16.33 -15.86 20.39
N GLU A 1053 16.49 -15.55 19.10
CA GLU A 1053 16.36 -16.51 18.00
C GLU A 1053 17.49 -17.58 18.08
N GLU A 1054 18.71 -17.17 18.44
CA GLU A 1054 19.79 -18.12 18.78
C GLU A 1054 19.50 -18.96 20.03
N ARG A 1055 18.83 -18.40 21.05
CA ARG A 1055 18.37 -19.16 22.23
C ARG A 1055 17.30 -20.19 21.85
N GLU A 1056 16.40 -19.87 20.92
CA GLU A 1056 15.33 -20.77 20.50
C GLU A 1056 15.89 -22.04 19.86
N GLN A 1057 16.92 -21.91 19.02
CA GLN A 1057 17.67 -23.06 18.46
C GLN A 1057 18.31 -23.94 19.56
N HIS A 1058 18.64 -23.37 20.72
CA HIS A 1058 19.18 -24.09 21.87
C HIS A 1058 18.10 -24.54 22.89
N MET A 1059 16.83 -24.14 22.72
CA MET A 1059 15.73 -24.42 23.66
C MET A 1059 15.36 -25.91 23.76
N HIS A 1060 15.58 -26.67 22.68
CA HIS A 1060 15.49 -28.14 22.71
C HIS A 1060 16.40 -28.76 23.79
N ASN A 1061 17.54 -28.10 24.09
CA ASN A 1061 18.53 -28.56 25.07
C ASN A 1061 18.24 -28.06 26.51
N SER A 1062 16.99 -27.70 26.81
CA SER A 1062 16.56 -27.13 28.09
C SER A 1062 16.80 -28.04 29.31
N GLU A 1063 16.78 -29.37 29.15
CA GLU A 1063 17.18 -30.30 30.22
C GLU A 1063 18.69 -30.24 30.53
N TYR A 1064 19.55 -30.08 29.51
CA TYR A 1064 20.97 -29.87 29.72
C TYR A 1064 21.23 -28.53 30.39
N LEU A 1065 20.56 -27.45 29.95
CA LEU A 1065 20.61 -26.15 30.60
C LEU A 1065 20.22 -26.25 32.09
N LYS A 1066 19.10 -26.91 32.41
CA LYS A 1066 18.64 -27.18 33.78
C LYS A 1066 19.73 -27.89 34.60
N ASN A 1067 20.38 -28.91 34.03
CA ASN A 1067 21.46 -29.65 34.69
C ASN A 1067 22.74 -28.82 34.86
N VAL A 1068 23.10 -27.96 33.89
CA VAL A 1068 24.26 -27.05 33.96
C VAL A 1068 24.01 -25.94 34.99
N PHE A 1069 22.82 -25.34 35.00
CA PHE A 1069 22.43 -24.28 35.93
C PHE A 1069 22.32 -24.81 37.37
N LEU A 1070 21.75 -26.01 37.56
CA LEU A 1070 21.71 -26.68 38.86
C LEU A 1070 23.14 -26.97 39.38
N LYS A 1071 24.06 -27.42 38.53
CA LYS A 1071 25.49 -27.58 38.89
C LYS A 1071 26.14 -26.24 39.22
N PHE A 1072 25.91 -25.19 38.44
CA PHE A 1072 26.47 -23.85 38.69
C PHE A 1072 26.04 -23.28 40.06
N ILE A 1073 24.80 -23.53 40.48
CA ILE A 1073 24.29 -23.13 41.81
C ILE A 1073 24.84 -24.02 42.93
N THR A 1074 24.89 -25.34 42.74
CA THR A 1074 25.20 -26.32 43.80
C THR A 1074 26.69 -26.56 44.03
N LEU A 1075 27.54 -26.43 43.01
CA LEU A 1075 29.00 -26.56 43.17
C LEU A 1075 29.54 -25.37 43.95
N SER A 1076 30.23 -25.61 45.08
CA SER A 1076 30.83 -24.57 45.91
C SER A 1076 32.22 -24.11 45.43
N ASN A 1077 32.78 -24.74 44.40
CA ASN A 1077 34.13 -24.48 43.91
C ASN A 1077 34.16 -23.38 42.82
N SER A 1078 35.00 -22.36 43.02
CA SER A 1078 35.13 -21.18 42.15
C SER A 1078 35.57 -21.53 40.73
N ASP A 1079 36.58 -22.39 40.58
CA ASP A 1079 37.14 -22.75 39.27
C ASP A 1079 36.17 -23.58 38.42
N GLU A 1080 35.32 -24.39 39.07
CA GLU A 1080 34.29 -25.17 38.38
C GLU A 1080 33.13 -24.28 37.93
N ARG A 1081 32.71 -23.31 38.76
CA ARG A 1081 31.75 -22.27 38.33
C ARG A 1081 32.26 -21.51 37.11
N GLN A 1082 33.52 -21.05 37.15
CA GLN A 1082 34.13 -20.31 36.03
C GLN A 1082 34.15 -21.15 34.73
N ARG A 1083 34.43 -22.46 34.80
CA ARG A 1083 34.35 -23.36 33.62
C ARG A 1083 32.95 -23.54 33.06
N LEU A 1084 31.90 -23.32 33.84
CA LEU A 1084 30.51 -23.37 33.39
C LEU A 1084 30.00 -22.04 32.79
N VAL A 1085 30.65 -20.89 33.06
CA VAL A 1085 30.22 -19.59 32.49
C VAL A 1085 30.28 -19.58 30.95
N PRO A 1086 31.32 -20.10 30.26
CA PRO A 1086 31.31 -20.22 28.80
C PRO A 1086 30.16 -21.08 28.27
N VAL A 1087 29.82 -22.19 28.97
CA VAL A 1087 28.74 -23.10 28.58
C VAL A 1087 27.38 -22.43 28.74
N LEU A 1088 27.16 -21.74 29.87
CA LEU A 1088 25.97 -20.91 30.09
C LEU A 1088 25.85 -19.82 29.02
N ASN A 1089 26.95 -19.14 28.67
CA ASN A 1089 26.93 -18.12 27.63
C ASN A 1089 26.57 -18.69 26.24
N THR A 1090 27.13 -19.84 25.84
CA THR A 1090 26.78 -20.45 24.55
C THR A 1090 25.31 -20.84 24.43
N ILE A 1091 24.66 -21.25 25.53
CA ILE A 1091 23.26 -21.68 25.56
C ILE A 1091 22.29 -20.49 25.70
N LEU A 1092 22.61 -19.53 26.57
CA LEU A 1092 21.72 -18.40 26.91
C LEU A 1092 21.98 -17.13 26.09
N ARG A 1093 23.08 -17.06 25.35
CA ARG A 1093 23.53 -15.91 24.55
C ARG A 1093 23.44 -14.61 25.35
N LEU A 1094 24.27 -14.56 26.39
CA LEU A 1094 24.29 -13.50 27.38
C LEU A 1094 25.03 -12.27 26.84
N SER A 1095 24.63 -11.09 27.28
CA SER A 1095 25.35 -9.85 26.94
C SER A 1095 26.74 -9.82 27.59
N ARG A 1096 27.65 -8.96 27.11
CA ARG A 1096 29.01 -8.89 27.67
C ARG A 1096 28.99 -8.56 29.17
N SER A 1097 28.11 -7.65 29.60
CA SER A 1097 27.93 -7.30 31.01
C SER A 1097 27.29 -8.43 31.83
N GLU A 1098 26.37 -9.22 31.27
CA GLU A 1098 25.84 -10.44 31.92
C GLU A 1098 26.94 -11.51 32.09
N VAL A 1099 27.79 -11.71 31.08
CA VAL A 1099 28.94 -12.64 31.15
C VAL A 1099 29.99 -12.15 32.16
N GLU A 1100 30.26 -10.85 32.21
CA GLU A 1100 31.16 -10.24 33.18
C GLU A 1100 30.61 -10.37 34.62
N MET A 1101 29.32 -10.10 34.84
CA MET A 1101 28.65 -10.33 36.13
C MET A 1101 28.71 -11.80 36.55
N LEU A 1102 28.41 -12.75 35.65
CA LEU A 1102 28.55 -14.18 35.95
C LEU A 1102 29.99 -14.59 36.25
N ASN A 1103 30.99 -13.98 35.60
CA ASN A 1103 32.40 -14.22 35.92
C ASN A 1103 32.78 -13.67 37.31
N CYS A 1104 32.31 -12.47 37.70
CA CYS A 1104 32.55 -11.93 39.04
C CYS A 1104 31.90 -12.80 40.14
N VAL A 1105 30.66 -13.25 39.90
CA VAL A 1105 29.93 -14.18 40.80
C VAL A 1105 30.60 -15.56 40.84
N ALA A 1106 31.09 -16.08 39.71
CA ALA A 1106 31.80 -17.35 39.64
C ALA A 1106 33.16 -17.30 40.37
N LYS A 1107 33.89 -16.18 40.26
CA LYS A 1107 35.14 -15.91 40.98
C LYS A 1107 34.95 -15.71 42.50
N GLY A 1108 33.72 -15.48 42.96
CA GLY A 1108 33.40 -15.25 44.37
C GLY A 1108 33.76 -13.85 44.88
N GLN A 1109 33.85 -12.86 43.99
CA GLN A 1109 34.23 -11.49 44.34
C GLN A 1109 33.12 -10.81 45.15
N LYS A 1110 33.35 -10.60 46.45
CA LYS A 1110 32.44 -9.87 47.34
C LYS A 1110 32.67 -8.37 47.24
N ASP A 1111 31.96 -7.71 46.35
CA ASP A 1111 31.75 -6.26 46.47
C ASP A 1111 30.78 -5.98 47.65
N GLY A 1112 30.98 -4.83 48.30
CA GLY A 1112 30.60 -4.58 49.71
C GLY A 1112 29.12 -4.45 50.07
N SER A 1113 28.19 -5.02 49.32
CA SER A 1113 26.75 -5.05 49.66
C SER A 1113 26.22 -6.48 49.63
N ASN A 1114 25.60 -6.92 50.74
CA ASN A 1114 25.41 -8.34 51.06
C ASN A 1114 24.22 -9.02 50.33
N ARG A 1115 24.10 -8.79 49.01
CA ARG A 1115 23.11 -9.45 48.15
C ARG A 1115 23.57 -10.84 47.75
N SER A 1116 23.27 -11.82 48.61
CA SER A 1116 23.22 -13.23 48.21
C SER A 1116 22.22 -13.44 47.08
N TRP A 1117 22.33 -14.56 46.35
CA TRP A 1117 21.53 -14.90 45.15
C TRP A 1117 20.01 -14.70 45.30
N THR A 1118 19.48 -14.89 46.51
CA THR A 1118 18.06 -14.64 46.84
C THR A 1118 17.60 -13.22 46.53
N GLY A 1119 18.47 -12.22 46.65
CA GLY A 1119 18.16 -10.81 46.38
C GLY A 1119 18.00 -10.46 44.90
N PHE A 1120 18.40 -11.35 43.98
CA PHE A 1120 18.26 -11.14 42.53
C PHE A 1120 16.95 -11.71 42.00
N LEU A 1121 16.41 -12.78 42.59
CA LEU A 1121 15.13 -13.36 42.16
C LEU A 1121 13.93 -12.43 42.39
N SER A 1122 13.99 -11.55 43.39
CA SER A 1122 12.98 -10.51 43.63
C SER A 1122 12.88 -9.47 42.50
N ALA A 1123 13.87 -9.38 41.60
CA ALA A 1123 13.80 -8.52 40.41
C ALA A 1123 13.07 -9.17 39.24
N TRP A 1124 12.77 -10.48 39.30
CA TRP A 1124 12.06 -11.23 38.26
C TRP A 1124 10.63 -11.62 38.66
N SER A 1125 10.26 -11.52 39.95
CA SER A 1125 8.87 -11.59 40.39
C SER A 1125 8.18 -10.23 40.21
N GLY A 1126 7.52 -10.02 39.07
CA GLY A 1126 6.80 -8.77 38.79
C GLY A 1126 5.70 -8.49 39.83
N GLY A 1127 5.76 -7.32 40.46
CA GLY A 1127 4.77 -6.86 41.42
C GLY A 1127 4.71 -5.33 41.41
N GLY A 1128 3.63 -4.77 40.86
CA GLY A 1128 3.49 -3.33 40.69
C GLY A 1128 3.12 -2.64 42.00
N ASN A 1129 4.03 -1.87 42.58
CA ASN A 1129 3.69 -0.79 43.51
C ASN A 1129 4.80 0.29 43.56
N SER A 1130 4.62 1.38 42.82
CA SER A 1130 5.52 2.53 42.84
C SER A 1130 4.74 3.86 42.87
N ALA A 1131 3.77 3.95 43.78
CA ALA A 1131 3.07 5.18 44.08
C ALA A 1131 3.72 5.90 45.28
N SER A 1132 3.95 7.21 45.13
CA SER A 1132 4.16 8.18 46.22
C SER A 1132 5.32 7.94 47.21
N THR A 1133 6.53 8.37 46.84
CA THR A 1133 7.39 9.15 47.76
C THR A 1133 8.43 9.98 47.00
N ASN A 1134 8.19 11.29 46.89
CA ASN A 1134 9.21 12.28 47.25
C ASN A 1134 8.57 13.67 47.42
N ASN A 1135 8.75 14.22 48.62
CA ASN A 1135 8.48 15.62 48.98
C ASN A 1135 9.60 16.02 49.95
N ASN A 1136 10.04 17.28 49.93
CA ASN A 1136 11.35 17.76 50.44
C ASN A 1136 12.52 17.24 49.56
N ASN A 1137 13.15 18.05 48.72
CA ASN A 1137 13.79 19.34 49.05
C ASN A 1137 13.70 20.33 47.88
#